data_AF-A0A3D3L9N7-F1
#
_entry.id   AF-A0A3D3L9N7-F1
#
_cell.length_a   1.000
_cell.length_b   1.000
_cell.length_c   1.000
_cell.angle_alpha   90.00
_cell.angle_beta   90.00
_cell.angle_gamma   90.00
#
_symmetry.space_group_name_H-M   'P 1'
#
loop_
_entity.id
_entity.type
_entity.pdbx_description
1 polymer ?
#
loop_
_entity_poly.entity_id
_entity_poly.type
_entity_poly.pdbx_seq_one_letter_code
_entity_poly.pdbx_strand_id
1 'polypeptide(L)'
;MEKAIYWFSKNHVAANFLMLAVMIVGFTSWGKLKKEIFPETSVDVVLVRIPYPNATPEEVERGVCVPVEEAVEDVEGVDRIKSTAGQGMGSVVIEVKSGYKVRDVMDDVKTRVDAITNFPEEAETPTLEEMILNAEVISVAIYADTDEASLLEMSNRLRDELQGLPEITKVTLSNNRPYEIGIEVSEDTLRAYGLTFDQVASAVRASSLDLPAGSVRTEAGEVLVRTEARRYRADEFARITVVTRQDGSQVKLGEIADIVDGFEEIDLESRFNGKPCMLLRVFRTGNEDTLKVAAAVKKFIAEDAPLLFPEGVSFDIWKDDSKYLSGRLDLLGRNAVFGFILVLLVLSLFLRPVLAFLVALGIPASFMGALMLMPWLGVSINMISLFAFILVLGIVVDDAIIVGENVYERISRGEDPKHAAPAGTHEVGVVVIFGVLTTMMAFTPMLGLSGVSGKIWPNIPLVVIPTLAWSLLQSKFVLPAHLALLRRHDPNKRTLSDKLLGGVDRTLKAFIERVYQPVLNLAMRWRYVTTCLFLALLVTVGGLVGTGWIKFNFFPDVEADVVIARLRLADGVAFETTRDAVRKIEAASNRLNQEYLEKHGASVIRNTLASAGVQPFLNGFEALAGAPKGDHLGEVTIELIDGADRQMSGIEIASRWRELTGPIPGALELAFQTQGAGGGNAIDLE
;
A
#
# COMPACT_ATOMS: atom_id res chain seq x y z
N MET A 1 -40.68 -10.27 15.16
CA MET A 1 -39.74 -11.10 14.39
C MET A 1 -40.36 -12.42 13.96
N GLU A 2 -41.00 -13.17 14.87
CA GLU A 2 -41.73 -14.43 14.58
C GLU A 2 -42.69 -14.35 13.37
N LYS A 3 -43.56 -13.34 13.34
CA LYS A 3 -44.51 -13.13 12.22
C LYS A 3 -43.83 -12.99 10.85
N ALA A 4 -42.64 -12.39 10.81
CA ALA A 4 -41.89 -12.20 9.56
C ALA A 4 -41.25 -13.52 9.11
N ILE A 5 -40.61 -14.27 10.02
CA ILE A 5 -40.06 -15.60 9.73
C ILE A 5 -41.16 -16.53 9.19
N TYR A 6 -42.32 -16.53 9.84
CA TYR A 6 -43.47 -17.34 9.43
C TYR A 6 -44.09 -16.91 8.09
N TRP A 7 -44.00 -15.62 7.74
CA TRP A 7 -44.44 -15.12 6.43
C TRP A 7 -43.48 -15.53 5.31
N PHE A 8 -42.17 -15.38 5.53
CA PHE A 8 -41.15 -15.80 4.58
C PHE A 8 -41.14 -17.32 4.35
N SER A 9 -41.37 -18.12 5.40
CA SER A 9 -41.44 -19.57 5.27
C SER A 9 -42.61 -20.06 4.40
N LYS A 10 -43.69 -19.28 4.30
CA LYS A 10 -44.82 -19.55 3.40
C LYS A 10 -44.60 -19.01 1.98
N ASN A 11 -43.83 -17.92 1.85
CA ASN A 11 -43.59 -17.21 0.60
C ASN A 11 -42.17 -17.43 0.07
N HIS A 12 -41.89 -18.65 -0.39
CA HIS A 12 -40.60 -19.02 -0.98
C HIS A 12 -40.17 -18.15 -2.18
N VAL A 13 -41.12 -17.58 -2.93
CA VAL A 13 -40.83 -16.62 -4.02
C VAL A 13 -40.17 -15.36 -3.49
N ALA A 14 -40.66 -14.81 -2.37
CA ALA A 14 -40.08 -13.62 -1.75
C ALA A 14 -38.67 -13.89 -1.19
N ALA A 15 -38.47 -15.07 -0.58
CA ALA A 15 -37.15 -15.51 -0.11
C ALA A 15 -36.14 -15.67 -1.26
N ASN A 16 -36.54 -16.32 -2.35
CA ASN A 16 -35.71 -16.46 -3.55
C ASN A 16 -35.39 -15.11 -4.19
N PHE A 17 -36.38 -14.21 -4.26
CA PHE A 17 -36.18 -12.87 -4.78
C PHE A 17 -35.18 -12.08 -3.93
N LEU A 18 -35.30 -12.12 -2.60
CA LEU A 18 -34.36 -11.46 -1.70
C LEU A 18 -32.92 -11.97 -1.90
N MET A 19 -32.76 -13.29 -1.94
CA MET A 19 -31.46 -13.93 -2.16
C MET A 19 -30.89 -13.57 -3.54
N LEU A 20 -31.67 -13.71 -4.61
CA LEU A 20 -31.22 -13.39 -5.97
C LEU A 20 -30.94 -11.91 -6.16
N ALA A 21 -31.75 -11.02 -5.59
CA ALA A 21 -31.54 -9.58 -5.64
C ALA A 21 -30.18 -9.22 -5.03
N VAL A 22 -29.86 -9.76 -3.85
CA VAL A 22 -28.56 -9.49 -3.23
C VAL A 22 -27.40 -10.16 -3.95
N MET A 23 -27.57 -11.38 -4.47
CA MET A 23 -26.54 -12.00 -5.31
C MET A 23 -26.26 -11.17 -6.56
N ILE A 24 -27.29 -10.66 -7.25
CA ILE A 24 -27.15 -9.84 -8.46
C ILE A 24 -26.55 -8.47 -8.13
N VAL A 25 -27.05 -7.79 -7.10
CA VAL A 25 -26.55 -6.47 -6.70
C VAL A 25 -25.12 -6.58 -6.16
N GLY A 26 -24.80 -7.58 -5.35
CA GLY A 26 -23.44 -7.84 -4.88
C GLY A 26 -22.48 -8.15 -6.02
N PHE A 27 -22.89 -9.00 -6.98
CA PHE A 27 -22.08 -9.34 -8.14
C PHE A 27 -21.85 -8.14 -9.07
N THR A 28 -22.87 -7.31 -9.30
CA THR A 28 -22.70 -6.07 -10.08
C THR A 28 -21.86 -5.03 -9.35
N SER A 29 -21.90 -5.00 -8.01
CA SER A 29 -21.05 -4.14 -7.18
C SER A 29 -19.58 -4.55 -7.25
N TRP A 30 -19.27 -5.86 -7.33
CA TRP A 30 -17.90 -6.36 -7.52
C TRP A 30 -17.19 -5.74 -8.73
N GLY A 31 -17.91 -5.56 -9.84
CA GLY A 31 -17.37 -4.94 -11.05
C GLY A 31 -17.09 -3.43 -10.89
N LYS A 32 -17.82 -2.75 -10.00
CA LYS A 32 -17.70 -1.30 -9.75
C LYS A 32 -16.73 -0.95 -8.62
N LEU A 33 -16.46 -1.88 -7.71
CA LEU A 33 -15.54 -1.67 -6.60
C LEU A 33 -14.12 -1.50 -7.11
N LYS A 34 -13.47 -0.40 -6.68
CA LYS A 34 -12.04 -0.20 -6.87
C LYS A 34 -11.24 -1.33 -6.21
N LYS A 35 -10.20 -1.77 -6.89
CA LYS A 35 -9.24 -2.77 -6.41
C LYS A 35 -7.91 -2.05 -6.21
N GLU A 36 -7.45 -2.04 -4.97
CA GLU A 36 -6.25 -1.31 -4.54
C GLU A 36 -5.54 -2.10 -3.44
N ILE A 37 -4.25 -1.86 -3.19
CA ILE A 37 -3.51 -2.63 -2.16
C ILE A 37 -3.80 -2.04 -0.79
N PHE A 38 -3.61 -0.73 -0.68
CA PHE A 38 -4.00 0.09 0.45
C PHE A 38 -5.02 1.12 -0.02
N PRO A 39 -5.99 1.48 0.85
CA PRO A 39 -6.88 2.58 0.56
C PRO A 39 -6.10 3.87 0.38
N GLU A 40 -6.36 4.58 -0.71
CA GLU A 40 -5.87 5.96 -0.86
C GLU A 40 -6.60 6.84 0.15
N THR A 41 -5.84 7.30 1.14
CA THR A 41 -6.30 8.18 2.21
C THR A 41 -5.25 9.27 2.39
N SER A 42 -5.69 10.50 2.61
CA SER A 42 -4.78 11.50 3.15
C SER A 42 -4.40 11.10 4.57
N VAL A 43 -3.16 11.40 4.95
CA VAL A 43 -2.61 11.02 6.26
C VAL A 43 -2.99 12.02 7.36
N ASP A 44 -4.07 12.79 7.17
CA ASP A 44 -4.46 13.92 8.04
C ASP A 44 -3.25 14.84 8.37
N VAL A 45 -2.40 15.10 7.37
CA VAL A 45 -1.18 15.90 7.51
C VAL A 45 -1.10 16.96 6.42
N VAL A 46 -0.71 18.17 6.81
CA VAL A 46 -0.33 19.26 5.90
C VAL A 46 1.18 19.42 5.92
N LEU A 47 1.80 19.44 4.75
CA LEU A 47 3.22 19.65 4.58
C LEU A 47 3.47 21.07 4.10
N VAL A 48 4.24 21.84 4.87
CA VAL A 48 4.72 23.18 4.50
C VAL A 48 6.19 23.08 4.14
N ARG A 49 6.58 23.57 2.95
CA ARG A 49 7.98 23.62 2.50
C ARG A 49 8.35 25.03 2.10
N ILE A 50 9.49 25.48 2.60
CA ILE A 50 10.03 26.81 2.36
C ILE A 50 11.50 26.65 1.97
N PRO A 51 11.83 26.77 0.68
CA PRO A 51 13.22 26.84 0.24
C PRO A 51 13.87 28.10 0.80
N TYR A 52 15.06 27.95 1.36
CA TYR A 52 15.91 29.07 1.77
C TYR A 52 17.34 28.77 1.28
N PRO A 53 17.59 28.94 -0.03
CA PRO A 53 18.85 28.53 -0.66
C PRO A 53 20.08 29.13 0.05
N ASN A 54 21.15 28.33 0.14
CA ASN A 54 22.42 28.70 0.78
C ASN A 54 22.39 28.96 2.30
N ALA A 55 21.24 28.79 2.96
CA ALA A 55 21.15 28.90 4.41
C ALA A 55 21.62 27.62 5.13
N THR A 56 22.31 27.81 6.25
CA THR A 56 22.66 26.73 7.17
C THR A 56 21.41 26.18 7.88
N PRO A 57 21.40 24.92 8.34
CA PRO A 57 20.27 24.37 9.10
C PRO A 57 19.85 25.26 10.30
N GLU A 58 20.81 25.90 10.96
CA GLU A 58 20.57 26.78 12.12
C GLU A 58 19.89 28.10 11.72
N GLU A 59 20.22 28.64 10.54
CA GLU A 59 19.55 29.82 9.97
C GLU A 59 18.14 29.48 9.49
N VAL A 60 17.96 28.31 8.87
CA VAL A 60 16.65 27.80 8.45
C VAL A 60 15.75 27.56 9.67
N GLU A 61 16.29 26.97 10.74
CA GLU A 61 15.53 26.74 11.98
C GLU A 61 14.97 28.07 12.51
N ARG A 62 15.85 29.07 12.71
CA ARG A 62 15.47 30.36 13.32
C ARG A 62 14.67 31.27 12.40
N GLY A 63 15.00 31.28 11.11
CA GLY A 63 14.43 32.21 10.13
C GLY A 63 13.16 31.69 9.47
N VAL A 64 12.95 30.37 9.45
CA VAL A 64 11.86 29.74 8.69
C VAL A 64 11.02 28.82 9.58
N CYS A 65 11.61 27.80 10.23
CA CYS A 65 10.84 26.81 10.96
C CYS A 65 10.13 27.39 12.19
N VAL A 66 10.86 28.08 13.07
CA VAL A 66 10.30 28.66 14.31
C VAL A 66 9.17 29.67 14.02
N PRO A 67 9.32 30.64 13.09
CA PRO A 67 8.22 31.54 12.74
C PRO A 67 6.96 30.83 12.24
N VAL A 68 7.12 29.75 11.46
CA VAL A 68 5.98 28.96 10.97
C VAL A 68 5.31 28.22 12.12
N GLU A 69 6.09 27.59 13.01
CA GLU A 69 5.56 26.88 14.18
C GLU A 69 4.74 27.82 15.08
N GLU A 70 5.28 28.98 15.43
CA GLU A 70 4.62 29.98 16.27
C GLU A 70 3.33 30.53 15.62
N ALA A 71 3.33 30.67 14.28
CA ALA A 71 2.17 31.20 13.54
C ALA A 71 1.01 30.19 13.42
N VAL A 72 1.30 28.89 13.48
CA VAL A 72 0.32 27.82 13.23
C VAL A 72 -0.08 27.04 14.48
N GLU A 73 0.64 27.20 15.61
CA GLU A 73 0.34 26.53 16.88
C GLU A 73 -1.08 26.83 17.40
N ASP A 74 -1.60 28.04 17.16
CA ASP A 74 -2.93 28.46 17.61
C ASP A 74 -4.07 28.14 16.62
N VAL A 75 -3.77 27.51 15.48
CA VAL A 75 -4.77 27.17 14.47
C VAL A 75 -5.68 26.04 14.96
N GLU A 76 -6.98 26.24 14.85
CA GLU A 76 -7.96 25.24 15.26
C GLU A 76 -7.85 23.99 14.38
N GLY A 77 -7.76 22.81 15.01
CA GLY A 77 -7.61 21.55 14.31
C GLY A 77 -6.17 21.07 14.13
N VAL A 78 -5.15 21.85 14.54
CA VAL A 78 -3.76 21.36 14.62
C VAL A 78 -3.60 20.46 15.85
N ASP A 79 -3.02 19.26 15.68
CA ASP A 79 -2.73 18.29 16.75
C ASP A 79 -1.27 18.33 17.17
N ARG A 80 -0.37 18.17 16.20
CA ARG A 80 1.07 18.12 16.42
C ARG A 80 1.80 18.79 15.27
N ILE A 81 2.86 19.52 15.59
CA ILE A 81 3.75 20.13 14.61
C ILE A 81 5.14 19.49 14.76
N LYS A 82 5.77 19.17 13.64
CA LYS A 82 7.15 18.70 13.58
C LYS A 82 7.87 19.43 12.45
N SER A 83 8.85 20.25 12.77
CA SER A 83 9.74 20.85 11.78
C SER A 83 11.01 20.03 11.57
N THR A 84 11.63 20.22 10.42
CA THR A 84 12.97 19.74 10.08
C THR A 84 13.66 20.84 9.30
N ALA A 85 14.76 21.35 9.85
CA ALA A 85 15.61 22.32 9.19
C ALA A 85 16.76 21.58 8.48
N GLY A 86 16.72 21.58 7.15
CA GLY A 86 17.79 21.07 6.30
C GLY A 86 18.61 22.22 5.72
N GLN A 87 19.78 21.90 5.16
CA GLN A 87 20.54 22.87 4.38
C GLN A 87 19.70 23.34 3.19
N GLY A 88 19.50 24.64 3.04
CA GLY A 88 18.75 25.21 1.92
C GLY A 88 17.22 25.07 1.99
N MET A 89 16.63 24.39 2.99
CA MET A 89 15.19 24.09 3.01
C MET A 89 14.63 23.85 4.42
N GLY A 90 13.54 24.54 4.75
CA GLY A 90 12.71 24.27 5.93
C GLY A 90 11.49 23.45 5.57
N SER A 91 11.21 22.37 6.33
CA SER A 91 10.00 21.56 6.17
C SER A 91 9.24 21.48 7.50
N VAL A 92 7.95 21.82 7.48
CA VAL A 92 7.07 21.74 8.65
C VAL A 92 5.93 20.78 8.35
N VAL A 93 5.81 19.74 9.17
CA VAL A 93 4.78 18.72 9.10
C VAL A 93 3.74 19.01 10.17
N ILE A 94 2.49 19.25 9.76
CA ILE A 94 1.39 19.61 10.65
C ILE A 94 0.38 18.46 10.63
N GLU A 95 0.27 17.73 11.74
CA GLU A 95 -0.74 16.69 11.95
C GLU A 95 -2.08 17.35 12.34
N VAL A 96 -3.15 16.94 11.68
CA VAL A 96 -4.51 17.45 11.84
C VAL A 96 -5.30 16.56 12.79
N LYS A 97 -6.00 17.17 13.73
CA LYS A 97 -6.87 16.49 14.70
C LYS A 97 -7.98 15.72 13.99
N SER A 98 -8.26 14.52 14.52
CA SER A 98 -9.35 13.66 14.02
C SER A 98 -10.70 14.39 14.05
N GLY A 99 -11.41 14.40 12.91
CA GLY A 99 -12.72 15.03 12.75
C GLY A 99 -12.70 16.40 12.06
N TYR A 100 -11.52 17.01 11.92
CA TYR A 100 -11.33 18.20 11.07
C TYR A 100 -11.06 17.78 9.63
N LYS A 101 -11.45 18.63 8.67
CA LYS A 101 -11.08 18.41 7.27
C LYS A 101 -9.70 19.01 7.03
N VAL A 102 -8.79 18.21 6.49
CA VAL A 102 -7.40 18.62 6.23
C VAL A 102 -7.33 19.87 5.37
N ARG A 103 -8.19 19.99 4.35
CA ARG A 103 -8.24 21.17 3.48
C ARG A 103 -8.63 22.45 4.21
N ASP A 104 -9.62 22.37 5.10
CA ASP A 104 -10.07 23.53 5.88
C ASP A 104 -8.92 24.01 6.79
N VAL A 105 -8.25 23.07 7.49
CA VAL A 105 -7.08 23.39 8.32
C VAL A 105 -5.90 23.87 7.48
N MET A 106 -5.66 23.31 6.30
CA MET A 106 -4.61 23.75 5.38
C MET A 106 -4.85 25.18 4.91
N ASP A 107 -6.09 25.56 4.61
CA ASP A 107 -6.45 26.93 4.21
C ASP A 107 -6.24 27.93 5.37
N ASP A 108 -6.57 27.52 6.60
CA ASP A 108 -6.30 28.31 7.81
C ASP A 108 -4.80 28.46 8.08
N VAL A 109 -4.05 27.35 8.02
CA VAL A 109 -2.59 27.32 8.12
C VAL A 109 -1.97 28.21 7.05
N LYS A 110 -2.41 28.09 5.79
CA LYS A 110 -1.95 28.92 4.68
C LYS A 110 -2.14 30.39 4.99
N THR A 111 -3.31 30.77 5.49
CA THR A 111 -3.61 32.16 5.87
C THR A 111 -2.66 32.67 6.96
N ARG A 112 -2.29 31.82 7.93
CA ARG A 112 -1.31 32.17 8.97
C ARG A 112 0.11 32.27 8.43
N VAL A 113 0.55 31.33 7.60
CA VAL A 113 1.88 31.34 7.01
C VAL A 113 2.05 32.54 6.06
N ASP A 114 1.04 32.85 5.24
CA ASP A 114 1.04 34.00 4.33
C ASP A 114 1.04 35.36 5.09
N ALA A 115 0.64 35.38 6.37
CA ALA A 115 0.67 36.57 7.22
C ALA A 115 2.03 36.84 7.87
N ILE A 116 2.98 35.90 7.77
CA ILE A 116 4.35 36.06 8.27
C ILE A 116 5.07 37.07 7.37
N THR A 117 5.52 38.18 7.95
CA THR A 117 6.18 39.29 7.21
C THR A 117 7.69 39.34 7.39
N ASN A 118 8.23 38.53 8.30
CA ASN A 118 9.63 38.53 8.72
C ASN A 118 10.42 37.30 8.22
N PHE A 119 9.96 36.64 7.16
CA PHE A 119 10.82 35.69 6.47
C PHE A 119 12.07 36.40 5.93
N PRO A 120 13.24 35.73 5.91
CA PRO A 120 14.43 36.25 5.26
C PRO A 120 14.15 36.65 3.80
N GLU A 121 14.73 37.75 3.30
CA GLU A 121 14.49 38.24 1.94
C GLU A 121 14.87 37.22 0.85
N GLU A 122 15.80 36.33 1.18
CA GLU A 122 16.32 35.27 0.31
C GLU A 122 15.48 33.98 0.35
N ALA A 123 14.51 33.88 1.28
CA ALA A 123 13.62 32.73 1.35
C ALA A 123 12.58 32.78 0.22
N GLU A 124 12.33 31.65 -0.42
CA GLU A 124 11.30 31.52 -1.44
C GLU A 124 9.90 31.42 -0.83
N THR A 125 8.88 31.54 -1.66
CA THR A 125 7.48 31.45 -1.23
C THR A 125 7.14 30.07 -0.63
N PRO A 126 6.44 30.02 0.51
CA PRO A 126 5.99 28.78 1.11
C PRO A 126 5.05 28.00 0.19
N THR A 127 5.26 26.69 0.11
CA THR A 127 4.34 25.76 -0.56
C THR A 127 3.67 24.88 0.49
N LEU A 128 2.35 24.74 0.37
CA LEU A 128 1.53 23.94 1.27
C LEU A 128 0.80 22.87 0.48
N GLU A 129 0.95 21.62 0.91
CA GLU A 129 0.34 20.47 0.26
C GLU A 129 -0.33 19.55 1.28
N GLU A 130 -1.53 19.06 0.96
CA GLU A 130 -2.14 17.95 1.67
C GLU A 130 -1.35 16.67 1.37
N MET A 131 -0.88 16.00 2.42
CA MET A 131 -0.11 14.78 2.25
C MET A 131 -1.06 13.61 1.94
N ILE A 132 -0.99 13.11 0.71
CA ILE A 132 -1.79 11.98 0.21
C ILE A 132 -0.88 10.76 0.09
N LEU A 133 -1.31 9.62 0.65
CA LEU A 133 -0.64 8.34 0.44
C LEU A 133 -0.97 7.83 -0.98
N ASN A 134 -0.13 8.19 -1.94
CA ASN A 134 -0.23 7.64 -3.30
C ASN A 134 0.28 6.20 -3.31
N ALA A 135 -0.57 5.26 -3.74
CA ALA A 135 -0.16 3.86 -3.88
C ALA A 135 0.58 3.67 -5.22
N GLU A 136 1.89 3.45 -5.13
CA GLU A 136 2.68 2.93 -6.24
C GLU A 136 2.12 1.55 -6.64
N VAL A 137 1.85 1.35 -7.93
CA VAL A 137 1.29 0.10 -8.46
C VAL A 137 2.38 -0.80 -9.00
N ILE A 138 3.27 -0.21 -9.79
CA ILE A 138 4.33 -0.91 -10.49
C ILE A 138 5.47 0.07 -10.80
N SER A 139 6.71 -0.38 -10.64
CA SER A 139 7.89 0.37 -11.08
C SER A 139 8.62 -0.35 -12.19
N VAL A 140 8.99 0.38 -13.24
CA VAL A 140 9.73 -0.13 -14.38
C VAL A 140 11.12 0.49 -14.37
N ALA A 141 12.14 -0.36 -14.46
CA ALA A 141 13.52 0.05 -14.70
C ALA A 141 13.77 0.09 -16.20
N ILE A 142 14.22 1.24 -16.71
CA ILE A 142 14.82 1.37 -18.04
C ILE A 142 16.33 1.46 -17.86
N TYR A 143 17.07 0.62 -18.57
CA TYR A 143 18.52 0.54 -18.41
C TYR A 143 19.22 0.21 -19.73
N ALA A 144 20.35 0.87 -19.96
CA ALA A 144 21.13 0.79 -21.18
C ALA A 144 22.59 1.21 -20.92
N ASP A 145 23.52 0.75 -21.76
CA ASP A 145 24.93 1.19 -21.72
C ASP A 145 25.08 2.41 -22.64
N THR A 146 24.60 3.56 -22.15
CA THR A 146 24.50 4.82 -22.90
C THR A 146 24.77 6.00 -21.97
N ASP A 147 24.98 7.19 -22.53
CA ASP A 147 25.10 8.42 -21.75
C ASP A 147 23.79 8.79 -21.03
N GLU A 148 23.91 9.54 -19.93
CA GLU A 148 22.78 9.90 -19.07
C GLU A 148 21.72 10.76 -19.77
N ALA A 149 22.12 11.61 -20.73
CA ALA A 149 21.19 12.45 -21.48
C ALA A 149 20.30 11.61 -22.40
N SER A 150 20.90 10.69 -23.16
CA SER A 150 20.16 9.72 -23.97
C SER A 150 19.23 8.85 -23.11
N LEU A 151 19.70 8.39 -21.94
CA LEU A 151 18.88 7.60 -21.01
C LEU A 151 17.71 8.43 -20.46
N LEU A 152 17.93 9.70 -20.11
CA LEU A 152 16.88 10.61 -19.66
C LEU A 152 15.83 10.85 -20.75
N GLU A 153 16.26 11.10 -21.99
CA GLU A 153 15.36 11.30 -23.13
C GLU A 153 14.47 10.06 -23.35
N MET A 154 15.08 8.87 -23.36
CA MET A 154 14.35 7.62 -23.49
C MET A 154 13.41 7.38 -22.30
N SER A 155 13.83 7.73 -21.09
CA SER A 155 12.99 7.59 -19.89
C SER A 155 11.80 8.56 -19.88
N ASN A 156 12.00 9.80 -20.33
CA ASN A 156 10.92 10.77 -20.50
C ASN A 156 9.94 10.33 -21.59
N ARG A 157 10.45 9.82 -22.72
CA ARG A 157 9.60 9.24 -23.75
C ARG A 157 8.79 8.06 -23.21
N LEU A 158 9.42 7.14 -22.47
CA LEU A 158 8.70 6.02 -21.85
C LEU A 158 7.64 6.49 -20.86
N ARG A 159 7.94 7.53 -20.07
CA ARG A 159 6.97 8.15 -19.15
C ARG A 159 5.77 8.67 -19.91
N ASP A 160 5.99 9.40 -21.00
CA ASP A 160 4.93 10.03 -21.78
C ASP A 160 4.07 8.98 -22.51
N GLU A 161 4.68 7.91 -23.03
CA GLU A 161 3.95 6.78 -23.63
C GLU A 161 3.10 6.03 -22.60
N LEU A 162 3.66 5.76 -21.40
CA LEU A 162 2.91 5.13 -20.31
C LEU A 162 1.77 6.02 -19.81
N GLN A 163 2.00 7.32 -19.67
CA GLN A 163 0.97 8.29 -19.26
C GLN A 163 -0.08 8.52 -20.37
N GLY A 164 0.24 8.19 -21.63
CA GLY A 164 -0.71 8.18 -22.74
C GLY A 164 -1.71 7.03 -22.69
N LEU A 165 -1.50 6.02 -21.86
CA LEU A 165 -2.43 4.90 -21.69
C LEU A 165 -3.68 5.33 -20.91
N PRO A 166 -4.90 4.97 -21.34
CA PRO A 166 -6.14 5.42 -20.70
C PRO A 166 -6.31 4.92 -19.27
N GLU A 167 -5.59 3.87 -18.87
CA GLU A 167 -5.58 3.33 -17.51
C GLU A 167 -4.63 4.06 -16.56
N ILE A 168 -3.76 4.96 -17.04
CA ILE A 168 -2.64 5.52 -16.26
C ILE A 168 -2.68 7.06 -16.28
N THR A 169 -2.91 7.66 -15.12
CA THR A 169 -2.89 9.13 -15.00
C THR A 169 -1.52 9.69 -14.56
N LYS A 170 -0.79 8.96 -13.70
CA LYS A 170 0.43 9.49 -13.06
C LYS A 170 1.61 8.51 -13.17
N VAL A 171 2.64 8.97 -13.86
CA VAL A 171 3.95 8.31 -13.93
C VAL A 171 5.01 9.32 -13.51
N THR A 172 5.89 8.95 -12.60
CA THR A 172 7.01 9.82 -12.19
C THR A 172 8.33 9.15 -12.51
N LEU A 173 9.25 9.92 -13.06
CA LEU A 173 10.64 9.52 -13.15
C LEU A 173 11.30 9.66 -11.78
N SER A 174 12.15 8.71 -11.43
CA SER A 174 12.90 8.69 -10.17
C SER A 174 14.32 8.18 -10.42
N ASN A 175 15.22 8.47 -9.48
CA ASN A 175 16.63 8.11 -9.54
C ASN A 175 17.38 8.72 -10.74
N ASN A 176 16.98 9.92 -11.15
CA ASN A 176 17.64 10.72 -12.17
C ASN A 176 18.10 12.06 -11.58
N ARG A 177 19.15 12.64 -12.17
CA ARG A 177 19.49 14.04 -11.93
C ARG A 177 18.54 14.95 -12.72
N PRO A 178 18.01 16.02 -12.12
CA PRO A 178 17.24 17.01 -12.86
C PRO A 178 18.10 17.68 -13.93
N TYR A 179 17.46 18.09 -15.02
CA TYR A 179 18.13 18.88 -16.05
C TYR A 179 18.28 20.32 -15.58
N GLU A 180 19.47 20.89 -15.73
CA GLU A 180 19.79 22.27 -15.34
C GLU A 180 20.68 22.94 -16.38
N ILE A 181 20.50 24.25 -16.55
CA ILE A 181 21.43 25.10 -17.29
C ILE A 181 22.30 25.84 -16.26
N GLY A 182 23.51 25.33 -16.05
CA GLY A 182 24.50 25.96 -15.20
C GLY A 182 25.14 27.15 -15.90
N ILE A 183 25.23 28.30 -15.22
CA ILE A 183 25.93 29.49 -15.71
C ILE A 183 27.11 29.73 -14.76
N GLU A 184 28.27 29.23 -15.14
CA GLU A 184 29.49 29.29 -14.35
C GLU A 184 30.29 30.53 -14.72
N VAL A 185 30.56 31.39 -13.74
CA VAL A 185 31.28 32.64 -13.96
C VAL A 185 32.51 32.68 -13.07
N SER A 186 33.70 32.79 -13.67
CA SER A 186 34.93 32.90 -12.89
C SER A 186 35.11 34.30 -12.29
N GLU A 187 35.68 34.36 -11.08
CA GLU A 187 36.00 35.63 -10.42
C GLU A 187 37.01 36.46 -11.24
N ASP A 188 37.99 35.80 -11.86
CA ASP A 188 39.01 36.45 -12.70
C ASP A 188 38.38 37.11 -13.92
N THR A 189 37.41 36.46 -14.55
CA THR A 189 36.67 37.01 -15.69
C THR A 189 35.82 38.21 -15.28
N LEU A 190 35.10 38.12 -14.15
CA LEU A 190 34.33 39.25 -13.61
C LEU A 190 35.23 40.46 -13.36
N ARG A 191 36.39 40.27 -12.74
CA ARG A 191 37.38 41.34 -12.48
C ARG A 191 37.94 41.93 -13.77
N ALA A 192 38.26 41.10 -14.77
CA ALA A 192 38.80 41.55 -16.06
C ALA A 192 37.80 42.42 -16.84
N TYR A 193 36.50 42.12 -16.72
CA TYR A 193 35.44 42.88 -17.38
C TYR A 193 34.85 44.00 -16.51
N GLY A 194 35.27 44.10 -15.25
CA GLY A 194 34.77 45.09 -14.29
C GLY A 194 33.30 44.89 -13.92
N LEU A 195 32.83 43.63 -13.93
CA LEU A 195 31.46 43.24 -13.65
C LEU A 195 31.33 42.63 -12.26
N THR A 196 30.15 42.79 -11.64
CA THR A 196 29.81 42.06 -10.41
C THR A 196 28.95 40.84 -10.74
N PHE A 197 28.94 39.84 -9.85
CA PHE A 197 28.06 38.68 -9.99
C PHE A 197 26.58 39.10 -10.08
N ASP A 198 26.15 40.06 -9.26
CA ASP A 198 24.79 40.61 -9.28
C ASP A 198 24.38 41.21 -10.62
N GLN A 199 25.33 41.84 -11.33
CA GLN A 199 25.05 42.40 -12.66
C GLN A 199 24.78 41.28 -13.66
N VAL A 200 25.55 40.19 -13.61
CA VAL A 200 25.33 39.01 -14.45
C VAL A 200 23.98 38.37 -14.12
N ALA A 201 23.72 38.11 -12.82
CA ALA A 201 22.47 37.52 -12.37
C ALA A 201 21.24 38.37 -12.73
N SER A 202 21.36 39.70 -12.65
CA SER A 202 20.29 40.64 -13.04
C SER A 202 20.07 40.65 -14.55
N ALA A 203 21.13 40.57 -15.36
CA ALA A 203 21.02 40.50 -16.81
C ALA A 203 20.31 39.21 -17.27
N VAL A 204 20.61 38.08 -16.63
CA VAL A 204 19.93 36.81 -16.89
C VAL A 204 18.45 36.89 -16.50
N ARG A 205 18.15 37.37 -15.29
CA ARG A 205 16.76 37.56 -14.81
C ARG A 205 15.94 38.46 -15.72
N ALA A 206 16.52 39.58 -16.18
CA ALA A 206 15.83 40.53 -17.07
C ALA A 206 15.61 39.98 -18.49
N SER A 207 16.46 39.06 -18.95
CA SER A 207 16.44 38.55 -20.32
C SER A 207 15.56 37.33 -20.52
N SER A 208 15.06 36.71 -19.45
CA SER A 208 14.26 35.47 -19.50
C SER A 208 12.82 35.65 -18.95
N LEU A 209 12.16 36.76 -19.32
CA LEU A 209 10.79 37.09 -18.92
C LEU A 209 9.86 37.14 -20.14
N ASP A 210 8.83 36.30 -20.18
CA ASP A 210 7.74 36.42 -21.16
C ASP A 210 6.75 37.51 -20.71
N LEU A 211 6.84 38.69 -21.32
CA LEU A 211 5.93 39.80 -21.03
C LEU A 211 4.77 39.85 -22.06
N PRO A 212 3.50 39.93 -21.63
CA PRO A 212 2.40 40.22 -22.54
C PRO A 212 2.49 41.67 -23.00
N ALA A 213 2.58 41.90 -24.32
CA ALA A 213 2.69 43.25 -24.89
C ALA A 213 1.34 43.88 -25.25
N GLY A 214 0.23 43.21 -24.90
CA GLY A 214 -1.15 43.67 -25.13
C GLY A 214 -1.72 43.22 -26.47
N SER A 215 -2.72 43.95 -26.97
CA SER A 215 -3.35 43.66 -28.25
C SER A 215 -3.49 44.92 -29.11
N VAL A 216 -3.38 44.76 -30.42
CA VAL A 216 -3.62 45.82 -31.40
C VAL A 216 -4.98 45.55 -32.05
N ARG A 217 -5.94 46.45 -31.84
CA ARG A 217 -7.21 46.41 -32.58
C ARG A 217 -7.00 46.92 -33.99
N THR A 218 -7.25 46.06 -34.96
CA THR A 218 -7.25 46.36 -36.39
C THR A 218 -8.68 46.29 -36.93
N GLU A 219 -8.92 46.80 -38.14
CA GLU A 219 -10.24 46.70 -38.80
C GLU A 219 -10.68 45.24 -39.07
N ALA A 220 -9.72 44.31 -39.14
CA ALA A 220 -9.95 42.88 -39.33
C ALA A 220 -10.08 42.07 -38.02
N GLY A 221 -9.88 42.70 -36.85
CA GLY A 221 -9.94 42.04 -35.56
C GLY A 221 -8.84 42.46 -34.58
N GLU A 222 -8.83 41.85 -33.41
CA GLU A 222 -7.84 42.09 -32.35
C GLU A 222 -6.66 41.13 -32.50
N VAL A 223 -5.46 41.67 -32.69
CA VAL A 223 -4.22 40.90 -32.82
C VAL A 223 -3.47 40.97 -31.49
N LEU A 224 -3.31 39.82 -30.83
CA LEU A 224 -2.53 39.73 -29.59
C LEU A 224 -1.04 39.84 -29.90
N VAL A 225 -0.33 40.74 -29.23
CA VAL A 225 1.12 40.89 -29.32
C VAL A 225 1.74 40.34 -28.03
N ARG A 226 2.63 39.36 -28.18
CA ARG A 226 3.39 38.76 -27.09
C ARG A 226 4.87 38.78 -27.42
N THR A 227 5.72 39.03 -26.42
CA THR A 227 7.16 38.81 -26.56
C THR A 227 7.48 37.40 -26.07
N GLU A 228 8.03 36.56 -26.95
CA GLU A 228 8.63 35.27 -26.56
C GLU A 228 10.10 35.53 -26.27
N ALA A 229 10.43 35.75 -24.99
CA ALA A 229 11.79 36.08 -24.56
C ALA A 229 12.40 35.01 -23.65
N ARG A 230 11.61 34.03 -23.17
CA ARG A 230 12.14 32.90 -22.41
C ARG A 230 13.14 32.09 -23.24
N ARG A 231 14.28 31.76 -22.63
CA ARG A 231 15.34 30.95 -23.22
C ARG A 231 15.31 29.54 -22.64
N TYR A 232 15.61 28.54 -23.46
CA TYR A 232 15.51 27.12 -23.11
C TYR A 232 16.78 26.32 -23.40
N ARG A 233 17.75 26.90 -24.11
CA ARG A 233 18.98 26.21 -24.53
C ARG A 233 20.20 27.04 -24.20
N ALA A 234 21.33 26.39 -23.91
CA ALA A 234 22.57 27.09 -23.56
C ALA A 234 23.00 28.13 -24.61
N ASP A 235 22.81 27.86 -25.90
CA ASP A 235 23.16 28.79 -26.98
C ASP A 235 22.31 30.07 -27.00
N GLU A 236 21.11 30.02 -26.43
CA GLU A 236 20.24 31.17 -26.26
C GLU A 236 20.65 32.01 -25.06
N PHE A 237 21.05 31.38 -23.96
CA PHE A 237 21.64 32.05 -22.79
C PHE A 237 22.97 32.71 -23.14
N ALA A 238 23.80 32.06 -23.97
CA ALA A 238 25.09 32.60 -24.41
C ALA A 238 24.98 33.95 -25.13
N ARG A 239 23.81 34.22 -25.74
CA ARG A 239 23.54 35.45 -26.48
C ARG A 239 23.01 36.60 -25.62
N ILE A 240 22.80 36.39 -24.32
CA ILE A 240 22.34 37.42 -23.39
C ILE A 240 23.39 38.53 -23.29
N THR A 241 22.99 39.77 -23.51
CA THR A 241 23.86 40.93 -23.31
C THR A 241 23.89 41.30 -21.84
N VAL A 242 25.06 41.21 -21.22
CA VAL A 242 25.26 41.49 -19.79
C VAL A 242 25.49 42.97 -19.55
N VAL A 243 26.33 43.60 -20.37
CA VAL A 243 26.57 45.04 -20.32
C VAL A 243 26.77 45.60 -21.72
N THR A 244 26.30 46.83 -21.94
CA THR A 244 26.65 47.64 -23.12
C THR A 244 27.58 48.76 -22.67
N ARG A 245 28.79 48.79 -23.22
CA ARG A 245 29.82 49.79 -22.89
C ARG A 245 29.49 51.13 -23.56
N GLN A 246 30.16 52.20 -23.11
CA GLN A 246 29.95 53.56 -23.63
C GLN A 246 30.30 53.72 -25.12
N ASP A 247 31.14 52.83 -25.66
CA ASP A 247 31.50 52.77 -27.08
C ASP A 247 30.47 51.99 -27.93
N GLY A 248 29.39 51.50 -27.32
CA GLY A 248 28.36 50.68 -27.97
C GLY A 248 28.70 49.21 -28.10
N SER A 249 29.88 48.76 -27.65
CA SER A 249 30.22 47.34 -27.61
C SER A 249 29.38 46.60 -26.55
N GLN A 250 28.98 45.38 -26.88
CA GLN A 250 28.16 44.53 -26.01
C GLN A 250 29.01 43.37 -25.52
N VAL A 251 29.00 43.13 -24.21
CA VAL A 251 29.59 41.94 -23.62
C VAL A 251 28.47 40.92 -23.46
N LYS A 252 28.64 39.77 -24.09
CA LYS A 252 27.66 38.68 -24.02
C LYS A 252 27.97 37.70 -22.90
N LEU A 253 26.95 37.00 -22.42
CA LEU A 253 27.10 36.04 -21.35
C LEU A 253 28.07 34.92 -21.73
N GLY A 254 27.98 34.38 -22.95
CA GLY A 254 28.91 33.35 -23.42
C GLY A 254 30.35 33.83 -23.65
N GLU A 255 30.65 35.13 -23.50
CA GLU A 255 32.02 35.65 -23.52
C GLU A 255 32.64 35.71 -22.11
N ILE A 256 31.81 35.64 -21.07
CA ILE A 256 32.23 35.82 -19.67
C ILE A 256 31.89 34.64 -18.75
N ALA A 257 31.02 33.73 -19.20
CA ALA A 257 30.52 32.60 -18.45
C ALA A 257 30.58 31.32 -19.30
N ASP A 258 30.90 30.21 -18.65
CA ASP A 258 30.73 28.87 -19.21
C ASP A 258 29.28 28.44 -18.95
N ILE A 259 28.55 28.13 -20.02
CA ILE A 259 27.14 27.76 -19.95
C ILE A 259 27.03 26.27 -20.21
N VAL A 260 26.75 25.53 -19.15
CA VAL A 260 26.67 24.07 -19.15
C VAL A 260 25.21 23.67 -19.30
N ASP A 261 24.86 23.12 -20.46
CA ASP A 261 23.56 22.51 -20.71
C ASP A 261 23.63 21.04 -20.26
N GLY A 262 23.14 20.75 -19.06
CA GLY A 262 23.42 19.46 -18.43
C GLY A 262 22.47 19.09 -17.31
N PHE A 263 23.04 18.52 -16.26
CA PHE A 263 22.31 18.06 -15.09
C PHE A 263 22.72 18.86 -13.88
N GLU A 264 21.82 18.96 -12.90
CA GLU A 264 22.15 19.45 -11.58
C GLU A 264 23.38 18.68 -11.05
N GLU A 265 24.34 19.40 -10.47
CA GLU A 265 25.56 18.83 -9.88
C GLU A 265 25.28 18.14 -8.55
N ILE A 266 24.40 17.12 -8.61
CA ILE A 266 24.14 16.21 -7.50
C ILE A 266 24.89 14.91 -7.71
N ASP A 267 25.40 14.41 -6.59
CA ASP A 267 26.12 13.17 -6.47
C ASP A 267 25.13 11.99 -6.42
N LEU A 268 24.74 11.52 -7.60
CA LEU A 268 23.74 10.46 -7.78
C LEU A 268 24.14 9.52 -8.91
N GLU A 269 24.21 8.22 -8.62
CA GLU A 269 24.38 7.17 -9.64
C GLU A 269 23.39 6.04 -9.35
N SER A 270 22.69 5.55 -10.37
CA SER A 270 21.82 4.38 -10.25
C SER A 270 22.08 3.39 -11.37
N ARG A 271 22.18 2.11 -10.99
CA ARG A 271 22.43 0.99 -11.90
C ARG A 271 21.42 -0.13 -11.66
N PHE A 272 20.92 -0.70 -12.74
CA PHE A 272 20.04 -1.87 -12.73
C PHE A 272 20.76 -3.01 -13.47
N ASN A 273 20.89 -4.15 -12.80
CA ASN A 273 21.61 -5.33 -13.32
C ASN A 273 23.00 -4.99 -13.91
N GLY A 274 23.73 -4.07 -13.25
CA GLY A 274 25.07 -3.65 -13.69
C GLY A 274 25.10 -2.65 -14.85
N LYS A 275 23.98 -2.04 -15.26
CA LYS A 275 23.95 -1.00 -16.29
C LYS A 275 23.33 0.30 -15.75
N PRO A 276 23.71 1.49 -16.23
CA PRO A 276 23.03 2.74 -15.89
C PRO A 276 21.51 2.62 -16.08
N CYS A 277 20.74 3.12 -15.12
CA CYS A 277 19.28 2.99 -15.14
C CYS A 277 18.54 4.21 -14.61
N MET A 278 17.28 4.33 -15.01
CA MET A 278 16.30 5.20 -14.37
C MET A 278 15.04 4.40 -14.03
N LEU A 279 14.30 4.85 -13.02
CA LEU A 279 13.10 4.17 -12.55
C LEU A 279 11.85 4.99 -12.85
N LEU A 280 10.90 4.40 -13.55
CA LEU A 280 9.57 4.95 -13.74
C LEU A 280 8.62 4.31 -12.75
N ARG A 281 8.04 5.13 -11.88
CA ARG A 281 7.06 4.70 -10.88
C ARG A 281 5.66 5.08 -11.37
N VAL A 282 4.80 4.08 -11.50
CA VAL A 282 3.42 4.26 -11.94
C VAL A 282 2.52 4.25 -10.71
N PHE A 283 1.78 5.35 -10.52
CA PHE A 283 0.88 5.53 -9.39
C PHE A 283 -0.57 5.42 -9.86
N ARG A 284 -1.39 4.85 -8.97
CA ARG A 284 -2.85 4.88 -9.12
C ARG A 284 -3.38 6.24 -8.65
N THR A 285 -4.35 6.80 -9.37
CA THR A 285 -5.06 8.02 -8.94
C THR A 285 -6.57 7.80 -8.86
N GLY A 286 -7.19 8.29 -7.78
CA GLY A 286 -8.64 8.34 -7.65
C GLY A 286 -9.33 6.97 -7.69
N ASN A 287 -10.05 6.66 -8.77
CA ASN A 287 -10.85 5.43 -8.92
C ASN A 287 -10.25 4.40 -9.88
N GLU A 288 -9.00 4.57 -10.29
CA GLU A 288 -8.27 3.58 -11.08
C GLU A 288 -8.16 2.24 -10.32
N ASP A 289 -7.94 1.15 -11.08
CA ASP A 289 -7.83 -0.23 -10.59
C ASP A 289 -6.39 -0.71 -10.72
N THR A 290 -5.76 -1.07 -9.59
CA THR A 290 -4.36 -1.51 -9.53
C THR A 290 -4.07 -2.68 -10.47
N LEU A 291 -5.01 -3.63 -10.62
CA LEU A 291 -4.79 -4.79 -11.48
C LEU A 291 -4.82 -4.42 -12.96
N LYS A 292 -5.67 -3.46 -13.35
CA LYS A 292 -5.75 -2.97 -14.73
C LYS A 292 -4.53 -2.12 -15.10
N VAL A 293 -4.13 -1.20 -14.22
CA VAL A 293 -2.93 -0.39 -14.39
C VAL A 293 -1.70 -1.28 -14.57
N ALA A 294 -1.49 -2.25 -13.67
CA ALA A 294 -0.36 -3.17 -13.77
C ALA A 294 -0.42 -4.03 -15.04
N ALA A 295 -1.61 -4.49 -15.46
CA ALA A 295 -1.76 -5.25 -16.70
C ALA A 295 -1.43 -4.40 -17.94
N ALA A 296 -1.85 -3.13 -17.97
CA ALA A 296 -1.54 -2.19 -19.04
C ALA A 296 -0.03 -1.94 -19.16
N VAL A 297 0.64 -1.66 -18.03
CA VAL A 297 2.10 -1.48 -18.00
C VAL A 297 2.82 -2.75 -18.44
N LYS A 298 2.47 -3.92 -17.90
CA LYS A 298 3.08 -5.20 -18.28
C LYS A 298 2.95 -5.49 -19.77
N LYS A 299 1.76 -5.23 -20.33
CA LYS A 299 1.50 -5.41 -21.75
C LYS A 299 2.35 -4.46 -22.58
N PHE A 300 2.35 -3.17 -22.23
CA PHE A 300 3.13 -2.16 -22.94
C PHE A 300 4.63 -2.50 -22.94
N ILE A 301 5.19 -2.87 -21.79
CA ILE A 301 6.61 -3.23 -21.67
C ILE A 301 6.96 -4.51 -22.45
N ALA A 302 6.06 -5.48 -22.50
CA ALA A 302 6.30 -6.75 -23.20
C ALA A 302 6.11 -6.66 -24.73
N GLU A 303 5.14 -5.87 -25.20
CA GLU A 303 4.70 -5.86 -26.60
C GLU A 303 5.12 -4.59 -27.35
N ASP A 304 4.94 -3.40 -26.76
CA ASP A 304 5.06 -2.12 -27.45
C ASP A 304 6.45 -1.48 -27.27
N ALA A 305 7.00 -1.50 -26.06
CA ALA A 305 8.29 -0.89 -25.76
C ALA A 305 9.45 -1.43 -26.63
N PRO A 306 9.60 -2.74 -26.89
CA PRO A 306 10.65 -3.24 -27.77
C PRO A 306 10.57 -2.75 -29.22
N LEU A 307 9.42 -2.25 -29.66
CA LEU A 307 9.20 -1.73 -31.02
C LEU A 307 9.48 -0.23 -31.13
N LEU A 308 9.37 0.50 -30.01
CA LEU A 308 9.46 1.96 -29.97
C LEU A 308 10.86 2.48 -29.65
N PHE A 309 11.69 1.64 -29.02
CA PHE A 309 13.02 2.01 -28.55
C PHE A 309 14.14 1.31 -29.35
N PRO A 310 15.34 1.92 -29.45
CA PRO A 310 16.47 1.33 -30.16
C PRO A 310 16.94 -0.01 -29.58
N GLU A 311 17.60 -0.82 -30.41
CA GLU A 311 18.30 -2.01 -29.93
C GLU A 311 19.33 -1.67 -28.85
N GLY A 312 19.35 -2.44 -27.75
CA GLY A 312 20.27 -2.24 -26.62
C GLY A 312 19.63 -1.60 -25.38
N VAL A 313 18.42 -1.04 -25.50
CA VAL A 313 17.61 -0.59 -24.36
C VAL A 313 16.84 -1.77 -23.79
N SER A 314 16.90 -1.95 -22.48
CA SER A 314 16.19 -3.02 -21.77
C SER A 314 15.24 -2.44 -20.73
N PHE A 315 14.14 -3.16 -20.51
CA PHE A 315 13.09 -2.78 -19.57
C PHE A 315 12.77 -3.97 -18.68
N ASP A 316 12.77 -3.75 -17.37
CA ASP A 316 12.35 -4.77 -16.41
C ASP A 316 11.41 -4.19 -15.36
N ILE A 317 10.52 -5.03 -14.85
CA ILE A 317 9.63 -4.66 -13.75
C ILE A 317 10.37 -4.90 -12.45
N TRP A 318 10.66 -3.82 -11.73
CA TRP A 318 11.40 -3.84 -10.47
C TRP A 318 10.51 -4.14 -9.25
N LYS A 319 9.34 -3.51 -9.18
CA LYS A 319 8.36 -3.70 -8.10
C LYS A 319 6.98 -3.85 -8.71
N ASP A 320 6.25 -4.87 -8.28
CA ASP A 320 4.93 -5.20 -8.81
C ASP A 320 3.96 -5.54 -7.68
N ASP A 321 3.30 -4.50 -7.24
CA ASP A 321 2.42 -4.49 -6.09
C ASP A 321 1.10 -5.24 -6.42
N SER A 322 0.76 -5.35 -7.72
CA SER A 322 -0.41 -6.11 -8.21
C SER A 322 -0.34 -7.61 -7.95
N LYS A 323 0.86 -8.19 -7.84
CA LYS A 323 1.05 -9.62 -7.53
C LYS A 323 0.50 -9.96 -6.16
N TYR A 324 0.73 -9.12 -5.16
CA TYR A 324 0.22 -9.33 -3.81
C TYR A 324 -1.32 -9.31 -3.79
N LEU A 325 -1.93 -8.31 -4.44
CA LEU A 325 -3.39 -8.20 -4.51
C LEU A 325 -4.02 -9.38 -5.25
N SER A 326 -3.47 -9.74 -6.42
CA SER A 326 -3.93 -10.88 -7.21
C SER A 326 -3.79 -12.21 -6.44
N GLY A 327 -2.64 -12.42 -5.79
CA GLY A 327 -2.39 -13.60 -4.96
C GLY A 327 -3.37 -13.70 -3.79
N ARG A 328 -3.71 -12.60 -3.12
CA ARG A 328 -4.74 -12.61 -2.05
C ARG A 328 -6.14 -12.87 -2.58
N LEU A 329 -6.48 -12.37 -3.76
CA LEU A 329 -7.75 -12.65 -4.42
C LEU A 329 -7.88 -14.14 -4.79
N ASP A 330 -6.82 -14.74 -5.34
CA ASP A 330 -6.77 -16.18 -5.63
C ASP A 330 -6.89 -17.00 -4.33
N LEU A 331 -6.14 -16.63 -3.30
CA LEU A 331 -6.22 -17.29 -1.99
C LEU A 331 -7.62 -17.20 -1.38
N LEU A 332 -8.28 -16.04 -1.44
CA LEU A 332 -9.66 -15.89 -0.98
C LEU A 332 -10.62 -16.78 -1.79
N GLY A 333 -10.51 -16.77 -3.12
CA GLY A 333 -11.34 -17.60 -3.99
C GLY A 333 -11.16 -19.09 -3.71
N ARG A 334 -9.91 -19.53 -3.60
CA ARG A 334 -9.53 -20.92 -3.29
C ARG A 334 -9.99 -21.33 -1.90
N ASN A 335 -9.79 -20.48 -0.89
CA ASN A 335 -10.25 -20.73 0.48
C ASN A 335 -11.77 -20.75 0.56
N ALA A 336 -12.47 -19.88 -0.17
CA ALA A 336 -13.93 -19.89 -0.22
C ALA A 336 -14.46 -21.19 -0.84
N VAL A 337 -13.84 -21.69 -1.91
CA VAL A 337 -14.21 -22.98 -2.53
C VAL A 337 -13.89 -24.16 -1.61
N PHE A 338 -12.68 -24.23 -1.04
CA PHE A 338 -12.34 -25.30 -0.09
C PHE A 338 -13.19 -25.25 1.17
N GLY A 339 -13.43 -24.05 1.72
CA GLY A 339 -14.32 -23.83 2.85
C GLY A 339 -15.74 -24.28 2.54
N PHE A 340 -16.29 -23.91 1.38
CA PHE A 340 -17.61 -24.35 0.92
C PHE A 340 -17.69 -25.88 0.80
N ILE A 341 -16.69 -26.52 0.18
CA ILE A 341 -16.64 -27.99 0.03
C ILE A 341 -16.51 -28.68 1.40
N LEU A 342 -15.64 -28.16 2.28
CA LEU A 342 -15.40 -28.73 3.60
C LEU A 342 -16.65 -28.62 4.48
N VAL A 343 -17.29 -27.44 4.51
CA VAL A 343 -18.58 -27.23 5.17
C VAL A 343 -19.63 -28.18 4.61
N LEU A 344 -19.74 -28.30 3.29
CA LEU A 344 -20.71 -29.20 2.67
C LEU A 344 -20.44 -30.66 3.06
N LEU A 345 -19.18 -31.10 3.10
CA LEU A 345 -18.78 -32.45 3.49
C LEU A 345 -19.12 -32.70 4.96
N VAL A 346 -18.71 -31.81 5.86
CA VAL A 346 -18.96 -31.91 7.30
C VAL A 346 -20.46 -31.90 7.57
N LEU A 347 -21.22 -30.98 6.98
CA LEU A 347 -22.67 -30.95 7.15
C LEU A 347 -23.35 -32.16 6.53
N SER A 348 -22.88 -32.68 5.41
CA SER A 348 -23.43 -33.91 4.80
C SER A 348 -23.19 -35.16 5.66
N LEU A 349 -22.28 -35.11 6.63
CA LEU A 349 -22.04 -36.16 7.60
C LEU A 349 -23.14 -36.22 8.68
N PHE A 350 -23.71 -35.07 9.06
CA PHE A 350 -24.69 -34.93 10.14
C PHE A 350 -26.12 -34.69 9.63
N LEU A 351 -26.24 -34.06 8.46
CA LEU A 351 -27.49 -33.63 7.84
C LEU A 351 -27.61 -34.20 6.43
N ARG A 352 -28.82 -34.16 5.86
CA ARG A 352 -29.00 -34.59 4.46
C ARG A 352 -28.20 -33.70 3.50
N PRO A 353 -27.61 -34.25 2.42
CA PRO A 353 -26.83 -33.45 1.46
C PRO A 353 -27.59 -32.23 0.89
N VAL A 354 -28.90 -32.35 0.68
CA VAL A 354 -29.74 -31.22 0.23
C VAL A 354 -29.82 -30.11 1.28
N LEU A 355 -29.91 -30.49 2.56
CA LEU A 355 -29.93 -29.54 3.67
C LEU A 355 -28.56 -28.86 3.82
N ALA A 356 -27.48 -29.66 3.78
CA ALA A 356 -26.11 -29.17 3.80
C ALA A 356 -25.85 -28.16 2.68
N PHE A 357 -26.32 -28.45 1.46
CA PHE A 357 -26.20 -27.54 0.31
C PHE A 357 -26.96 -26.22 0.51
N LEU A 358 -28.20 -26.27 1.03
CA LEU A 358 -29.00 -25.06 1.29
C LEU A 358 -28.36 -24.15 2.36
N VAL A 359 -27.77 -24.76 3.40
CA VAL A 359 -27.00 -24.04 4.43
C VAL A 359 -25.73 -23.44 3.82
N ALA A 360 -24.97 -24.23 3.05
CA ALA A 360 -23.75 -23.77 2.40
C ALA A 360 -23.99 -22.64 1.37
N LEU A 361 -25.14 -22.64 0.69
CA LEU A 361 -25.55 -21.56 -0.23
C LEU A 361 -25.74 -20.20 0.50
N GLY A 362 -25.94 -20.22 1.82
CA GLY A 362 -25.93 -19.02 2.65
C GLY A 362 -24.59 -18.29 2.67
N ILE A 363 -23.48 -19.00 2.43
CA ILE A 363 -22.13 -18.42 2.45
C ILE A 363 -21.96 -17.41 1.30
N PRO A 364 -22.07 -17.78 0.01
CA PRO A 364 -21.95 -16.79 -1.07
C PRO A 364 -22.96 -15.64 -0.96
N ALA A 365 -24.19 -15.92 -0.49
CA ALA A 365 -25.21 -14.89 -0.29
C ALA A 365 -24.78 -13.84 0.76
N SER A 366 -24.13 -14.26 1.85
CA SER A 366 -23.60 -13.38 2.91
C SER A 366 -22.48 -12.48 2.41
N PHE A 367 -21.53 -13.03 1.66
CA PHE A 367 -20.46 -12.24 1.03
C PHE A 367 -21.02 -11.24 0.01
N MET A 368 -21.99 -11.64 -0.82
CA MET A 368 -22.63 -10.72 -1.77
C MET A 368 -23.41 -9.60 -1.07
N GLY A 369 -24.01 -9.88 0.09
CA GLY A 369 -24.64 -8.87 0.93
C GLY A 369 -23.66 -7.80 1.43
N ALA A 370 -22.45 -8.21 1.81
CA ALA A 370 -21.40 -7.27 2.19
C ALA A 370 -20.88 -6.47 0.98
N LEU A 371 -20.59 -7.15 -0.14
CA LEU A 371 -20.14 -6.50 -1.38
C LEU A 371 -21.14 -5.46 -1.90
N MET A 372 -22.45 -5.71 -1.69
CA MET A 372 -23.51 -4.74 -2.03
C MET A 372 -23.39 -3.45 -1.21
N LEU A 373 -22.97 -3.53 0.06
CA LEU A 373 -22.91 -2.38 0.98
C LEU A 373 -21.58 -1.63 0.93
N MET A 374 -20.50 -2.27 0.47
CA MET A 374 -19.17 -1.64 0.39
C MET A 374 -19.13 -0.30 -0.36
N PRO A 375 -19.77 -0.14 -1.55
CA PRO A 375 -19.75 1.13 -2.24
C PRO A 375 -20.37 2.27 -1.42
N TRP A 376 -21.37 1.95 -0.60
CA TRP A 376 -22.05 2.92 0.27
C TRP A 376 -21.23 3.27 1.51
N LEU A 377 -20.39 2.33 1.95
CA LEU A 377 -19.48 2.50 3.09
C LEU A 377 -18.13 3.11 2.66
N GLY A 378 -17.91 3.36 1.37
CA GLY A 378 -16.65 3.89 0.83
C GLY A 378 -15.48 2.89 0.89
N VAL A 379 -15.76 1.59 1.06
CA VAL A 379 -14.75 0.55 1.20
C VAL A 379 -14.42 -0.06 -0.16
N SER A 380 -13.13 -0.25 -0.43
CA SER A 380 -12.61 -0.91 -1.62
C SER A 380 -12.28 -2.38 -1.41
N ILE A 381 -12.03 -3.09 -2.50
CA ILE A 381 -11.38 -4.41 -2.44
C ILE A 381 -9.88 -4.16 -2.29
N ASN A 382 -9.35 -4.42 -1.11
CA ASN A 382 -7.97 -4.20 -0.76
C ASN A 382 -7.43 -5.26 0.20
N MET A 383 -6.14 -5.21 0.52
CA MET A 383 -5.50 -6.26 1.35
C MET A 383 -6.20 -6.45 2.70
N ILE A 384 -6.68 -5.38 3.31
CA ILE A 384 -7.32 -5.37 4.63
C ILE A 384 -8.76 -5.90 4.53
N SER A 385 -9.53 -5.45 3.53
CA SER A 385 -10.90 -5.94 3.32
C SER A 385 -10.93 -7.40 2.85
N LEU A 386 -9.94 -7.85 2.07
CA LEU A 386 -9.75 -9.25 1.73
C LEU A 386 -9.41 -10.09 2.97
N PHE A 387 -8.54 -9.60 3.86
CA PHE A 387 -8.27 -10.27 5.13
C PHE A 387 -9.53 -10.38 5.99
N ALA A 388 -10.34 -9.31 6.07
CA ALA A 388 -11.62 -9.33 6.77
C ALA A 388 -12.56 -10.42 6.22
N PHE A 389 -12.64 -10.56 4.89
CA PHE A 389 -13.42 -11.62 4.27
C PHE A 389 -12.91 -13.03 4.58
N ILE A 390 -11.58 -13.24 4.58
CA ILE A 390 -10.97 -14.53 4.93
C ILE A 390 -11.28 -14.88 6.39
N LEU A 391 -11.15 -13.91 7.31
CA LEU A 391 -11.44 -14.08 8.73
C LEU A 391 -12.91 -14.48 8.95
N VAL A 392 -13.83 -13.83 8.25
CA VAL A 392 -15.28 -14.00 8.45
C VAL A 392 -15.82 -15.26 7.79
N LEU A 393 -15.09 -15.87 6.84
CA LEU A 393 -15.50 -17.10 6.16
C LEU A 393 -15.87 -18.22 7.13
N GLY A 394 -15.14 -18.37 8.24
CA GLY A 394 -15.43 -19.37 9.27
C GLY A 394 -16.64 -19.02 10.14
N ILE A 395 -16.89 -17.74 10.38
CA ILE A 395 -17.91 -17.26 11.33
C ILE A 395 -19.31 -17.22 10.66
N VAL A 396 -19.37 -16.87 9.37
CA VAL A 396 -20.63 -16.69 8.64
C VAL A 396 -21.51 -17.94 8.62
N VAL A 397 -20.91 -19.13 8.66
CA VAL A 397 -21.62 -20.39 8.46
C VAL A 397 -22.40 -20.81 9.71
N ASP A 398 -21.93 -20.44 10.89
CA ASP A 398 -22.42 -20.96 12.17
C ASP A 398 -23.92 -20.72 12.38
N ASP A 399 -24.41 -19.54 12.03
CA ASP A 399 -25.83 -19.18 12.18
C ASP A 399 -26.75 -20.10 11.38
N ALA A 400 -26.37 -20.34 10.12
CA ALA A 400 -27.15 -21.16 9.20
C ALA A 400 -27.08 -22.65 9.59
N ILE A 401 -25.96 -23.10 10.18
CA ILE A 401 -25.80 -24.45 10.71
C ILE A 401 -26.74 -24.67 11.91
N ILE A 402 -26.73 -23.77 12.90
CA ILE A 402 -27.56 -23.89 14.11
C ILE A 402 -29.05 -23.90 13.74
N VAL A 403 -29.48 -23.01 12.84
CA VAL A 403 -30.88 -22.98 12.36
C VAL A 403 -31.20 -24.26 11.57
N GLY A 404 -30.31 -24.68 10.67
CA GLY A 404 -30.49 -25.87 9.85
C GLY A 404 -30.61 -27.15 10.67
N GLU A 405 -29.77 -27.31 11.70
CA GLU A 405 -29.78 -28.45 12.61
C GLU A 405 -31.07 -28.50 13.44
N ASN A 406 -31.48 -27.38 14.06
CA ASN A 406 -32.69 -27.38 14.89
C ASN A 406 -33.96 -27.67 14.07
N VAL A 407 -34.04 -27.15 12.84
CA VAL A 407 -35.15 -27.47 11.93
C VAL A 407 -35.11 -28.95 11.52
N TYR A 408 -33.92 -29.50 11.24
CA TYR A 408 -33.77 -30.92 10.92
C TYR A 408 -34.16 -31.85 12.07
N GLU A 409 -33.81 -31.47 13.30
CA GLU A 409 -34.17 -32.23 14.50
C GLU A 409 -35.70 -32.32 14.64
N ARG A 410 -36.41 -31.20 14.48
CA ARG A 410 -37.89 -31.17 14.49
C ARG A 410 -38.51 -32.01 13.39
N ILE A 411 -37.99 -31.93 12.17
CA ILE A 411 -38.45 -32.78 11.04
C ILE A 411 -38.19 -34.26 11.36
N SER A 412 -37.07 -34.59 11.99
CA SER A 412 -36.71 -35.96 12.36
C SER A 412 -37.59 -36.52 13.48
N ARG A 413 -38.16 -35.65 14.33
CA ARG A 413 -39.19 -35.99 15.33
C ARG A 413 -40.59 -36.17 14.73
N GLY A 414 -40.75 -35.99 13.41
CA GLY A 414 -42.00 -36.24 12.68
C GLY A 414 -42.83 -34.99 12.37
N GLU A 415 -42.35 -33.78 12.69
CA GLU A 415 -43.04 -32.54 12.35
C GLU A 415 -43.10 -32.31 10.82
N ASP A 416 -44.15 -31.64 10.35
CA ASP A 416 -44.24 -31.22 8.94
C ASP A 416 -43.18 -30.13 8.64
N PRO A 417 -42.37 -30.24 7.57
CA PRO A 417 -41.34 -29.25 7.23
C PRO A 417 -41.85 -27.80 7.16
N LYS A 418 -43.10 -27.59 6.71
CA LYS A 418 -43.71 -26.24 6.64
C LYS A 418 -43.96 -25.62 8.01
N HIS A 419 -44.13 -26.44 9.04
CA HIS A 419 -44.32 -26.01 10.42
C HIS A 419 -43.00 -26.03 11.20
N ALA A 420 -42.19 -27.06 10.99
CA ALA A 420 -40.89 -27.24 11.63
C ALA A 420 -39.89 -26.14 11.27
N ALA A 421 -39.88 -25.67 10.01
CA ALA A 421 -38.94 -24.65 9.57
C ALA A 421 -39.08 -23.29 10.29
N PRO A 422 -40.26 -22.63 10.32
CA PRO A 422 -40.40 -21.38 11.05
C PRO A 422 -40.31 -21.56 12.57
N ALA A 423 -40.83 -22.66 13.12
CA ALA A 423 -40.79 -22.93 14.56
C ALA A 423 -39.37 -23.20 15.06
N GLY A 424 -38.60 -24.02 14.34
CA GLY A 424 -37.20 -24.32 14.66
C GLY A 424 -36.31 -23.10 14.54
N THR A 425 -36.51 -22.27 13.52
CA THR A 425 -35.76 -21.00 13.37
C THR A 425 -36.06 -20.02 14.50
N HIS A 426 -37.31 -19.97 14.97
CA HIS A 426 -37.70 -19.10 16.08
C HIS A 426 -37.09 -19.56 17.41
N GLU A 427 -37.08 -20.86 17.69
CA GLU A 427 -36.59 -21.45 18.94
C GLU A 427 -35.13 -21.11 19.23
N VAL A 428 -34.24 -21.31 18.25
CA VAL A 428 -32.81 -20.90 18.38
C VAL A 428 -32.60 -19.43 18.08
N GLY A 429 -33.67 -18.71 17.75
CA GLY A 429 -33.58 -17.42 17.11
C GLY A 429 -32.91 -16.35 17.97
N VAL A 430 -33.21 -16.35 19.27
CA VAL A 430 -32.62 -15.42 20.25
C VAL A 430 -31.12 -15.69 20.40
N VAL A 431 -30.73 -16.95 20.56
CA VAL A 431 -29.33 -17.35 20.76
C VAL A 431 -28.46 -16.95 19.56
N VAL A 432 -28.96 -17.21 18.34
CA VAL A 432 -28.24 -16.83 17.10
C VAL A 432 -28.08 -15.32 16.99
N ILE A 433 -29.11 -14.52 17.27
CA ILE A 433 -29.02 -13.06 17.20
C ILE A 433 -27.99 -12.52 18.19
N PHE A 434 -28.02 -12.98 19.45
CA PHE A 434 -27.06 -12.53 20.45
C PHE A 434 -25.63 -13.01 20.15
N GLY A 435 -25.46 -14.21 19.59
CA GLY A 435 -24.16 -14.69 19.11
C GLY A 435 -23.56 -13.75 18.07
N VAL A 436 -24.32 -13.47 17.01
CA VAL A 436 -23.89 -12.55 15.94
C VAL A 436 -23.61 -11.14 16.45
N LEU A 437 -24.52 -10.58 17.26
CA LEU A 437 -24.34 -9.23 17.83
C LEU A 437 -23.12 -9.15 18.73
N THR A 438 -22.81 -10.21 19.50
CA THR A 438 -21.61 -10.24 20.34
C THR A 438 -20.35 -10.18 19.47
N THR A 439 -20.31 -10.92 18.36
CA THR A 439 -19.20 -10.85 17.40
C THR A 439 -19.10 -9.46 16.75
N MET A 440 -20.22 -8.88 16.30
CA MET A 440 -20.22 -7.51 15.76
C MET A 440 -19.71 -6.48 16.78
N MET A 441 -20.14 -6.60 18.04
CA MET A 441 -19.70 -5.73 19.13
C MET A 441 -18.20 -5.88 19.41
N ALA A 442 -17.62 -7.08 19.24
CA ALA A 442 -16.18 -7.29 19.40
C ALA A 442 -15.35 -6.52 18.35
N PHE A 443 -15.88 -6.34 17.13
CA PHE A 443 -15.21 -5.58 16.06
C PHE A 443 -15.51 -4.07 16.09
N THR A 444 -16.58 -3.64 16.78
CA THR A 444 -17.03 -2.24 16.81
C THR A 444 -15.98 -1.25 17.35
N PRO A 445 -15.18 -1.56 18.40
CA PRO A 445 -14.16 -0.64 18.90
C PRO A 445 -13.13 -0.20 17.85
N MET A 446 -12.88 -1.04 16.84
CA MET A 446 -11.94 -0.71 15.76
C MET A 446 -12.42 0.44 14.86
N LEU A 447 -13.72 0.74 14.85
CA LEU A 447 -14.28 1.89 14.13
C LEU A 447 -13.92 3.24 14.79
N GLY A 448 -13.56 3.23 16.08
CA GLY A 448 -13.25 4.43 16.86
C GLY A 448 -11.75 4.75 16.93
N LEU A 449 -10.90 4.08 16.15
CA LEU A 449 -9.47 4.37 16.08
C LEU A 449 -9.24 5.70 15.35
N SER A 450 -8.28 6.50 15.82
CA SER A 450 -7.90 7.79 15.25
C SER A 450 -6.55 7.76 14.52
N GLY A 451 -6.22 8.85 13.82
CA GLY A 451 -4.98 9.00 13.05
C GLY A 451 -4.88 8.05 11.86
N VAL A 452 -3.65 7.76 11.40
CA VAL A 452 -3.41 6.89 10.23
C VAL A 452 -3.97 5.47 10.46
N SER A 453 -3.85 4.95 11.68
CA SER A 453 -4.48 3.69 12.09
C SER A 453 -6.01 3.73 11.93
N GLY A 454 -6.63 4.87 12.29
CA GLY A 454 -8.06 5.14 12.13
C GLY A 454 -8.56 5.21 10.69
N LYS A 455 -7.70 5.32 9.67
CA LYS A 455 -8.11 5.25 8.26
C LYS A 455 -8.01 3.83 7.68
N ILE A 456 -7.12 3.03 8.26
CA ILE A 456 -6.74 1.71 7.76
C ILE A 456 -7.59 0.62 8.40
N TRP A 457 -7.62 0.57 9.74
CA TRP A 457 -8.22 -0.54 10.49
C TRP A 457 -9.76 -0.61 10.45
N PRO A 458 -10.52 0.50 10.35
CA PRO A 458 -11.98 0.42 10.20
C PRO A 458 -12.46 -0.37 8.97
N ASN A 459 -11.62 -0.60 7.96
CA ASN A 459 -11.97 -1.44 6.83
C ASN A 459 -12.33 -2.88 7.25
N ILE A 460 -11.78 -3.40 8.35
CA ILE A 460 -12.12 -4.75 8.85
C ILE A 460 -13.57 -4.81 9.34
N PRO A 461 -13.99 -4.06 10.39
CA PRO A 461 -15.37 -4.07 10.87
C PRO A 461 -16.38 -3.65 9.80
N LEU A 462 -16.02 -2.74 8.88
CA LEU A 462 -16.90 -2.32 7.78
C LEU A 462 -17.15 -3.42 6.74
N VAL A 463 -16.37 -4.50 6.72
CA VAL A 463 -16.66 -5.70 5.94
C VAL A 463 -17.34 -6.75 6.80
N VAL A 464 -16.81 -7.00 8.01
CA VAL A 464 -17.30 -8.06 8.91
C VAL A 464 -18.74 -7.83 9.32
N ILE A 465 -19.08 -6.63 9.80
CA ILE A 465 -20.41 -6.32 10.32
C ILE A 465 -21.49 -6.47 9.23
N PRO A 466 -21.35 -5.90 8.02
CA PRO A 466 -22.30 -6.15 6.93
C PRO A 466 -22.42 -7.62 6.53
N THR A 467 -21.31 -8.36 6.52
CA THR A 467 -21.32 -9.79 6.14
C THR A 467 -22.11 -10.61 7.16
N LEU A 468 -21.87 -10.40 8.46
CA LEU A 468 -22.59 -11.06 9.54
C LEU A 468 -24.06 -10.61 9.62
N ALA A 469 -24.33 -9.34 9.33
CA ALA A 469 -25.70 -8.81 9.29
C ALA A 469 -26.49 -9.49 8.18
N TRP A 470 -25.89 -9.66 7.00
CA TRP A 470 -26.55 -10.38 5.91
C TRP A 470 -26.67 -11.89 6.20
N SER A 471 -25.68 -12.52 6.84
CA SER A 471 -25.81 -13.92 7.29
C SER A 471 -27.00 -14.11 8.23
N LEU A 472 -27.18 -13.18 9.18
CA LEU A 472 -28.33 -13.20 10.09
C LEU A 472 -29.65 -13.03 9.33
N LEU A 473 -29.73 -12.10 8.36
CA LEU A 473 -30.93 -11.93 7.54
C LEU A 473 -31.22 -13.17 6.68
N GLN A 474 -30.18 -13.77 6.10
CA GLN A 474 -30.28 -14.97 5.28
C GLN A 474 -30.78 -16.17 6.10
N SER A 475 -30.20 -16.43 7.27
CA SER A 475 -30.57 -17.55 8.14
C SER A 475 -31.99 -17.41 8.71
N LYS A 476 -32.48 -16.18 8.91
CA LYS A 476 -33.83 -15.89 9.43
C LYS A 476 -34.93 -15.91 8.39
N PHE A 477 -34.66 -15.44 7.18
CA PHE A 477 -35.69 -15.21 6.16
C PHE A 477 -35.60 -16.16 4.99
N VAL A 478 -34.39 -16.40 4.48
CA VAL A 478 -34.17 -17.19 3.26
C VAL A 478 -34.13 -18.67 3.58
N LEU A 479 -33.28 -19.07 4.52
CA LEU A 479 -33.08 -20.47 4.88
C LEU A 479 -34.40 -21.17 5.27
N PRO A 480 -35.27 -20.63 6.16
CA PRO A 480 -36.47 -21.34 6.59
C PRO A 480 -37.47 -21.56 5.45
N ALA A 481 -37.50 -20.67 4.46
CA ALA A 481 -38.33 -20.82 3.28
C ALA A 481 -37.85 -21.98 2.38
N HIS A 482 -36.54 -22.17 2.25
CA HIS A 482 -35.98 -23.33 1.55
C HIS A 482 -36.17 -24.63 2.34
N LEU A 483 -36.02 -24.58 3.67
CA LEU A 483 -36.24 -25.75 4.53
C LEU A 483 -37.70 -26.21 4.55
N ALA A 484 -38.65 -25.28 4.44
CA ALA A 484 -40.08 -25.61 4.35
C ALA A 484 -40.46 -26.40 3.08
N LEU A 485 -39.61 -26.36 2.03
CA LEU A 485 -39.81 -27.08 0.77
C LEU A 485 -39.25 -28.51 0.79
N LEU A 486 -38.54 -28.90 1.85
CA LEU A 486 -38.00 -30.26 1.99
C LEU A 486 -39.13 -31.28 1.99
N ARG A 487 -38.96 -32.37 1.22
CA ARG A 487 -39.89 -33.50 1.26
C ARG A 487 -39.71 -34.26 2.57
N ARG A 488 -40.83 -34.69 3.16
CA ARG A 488 -40.84 -35.65 4.26
C ARG A 488 -40.08 -36.91 3.85
N HIS A 489 -39.26 -37.40 4.77
CA HIS A 489 -38.53 -38.63 4.58
C HIS A 489 -39.48 -39.81 4.59
N ASP A 490 -39.38 -40.67 3.58
CA ASP A 490 -40.00 -41.98 3.60
C ASP A 490 -39.05 -42.95 4.33
N PRO A 491 -39.38 -43.42 5.54
CA PRO A 491 -38.51 -44.29 6.34
C PRO A 491 -38.13 -45.61 5.62
N ASN A 492 -38.88 -45.98 4.59
CA ASN A 492 -38.69 -47.23 3.84
C ASN A 492 -37.71 -47.13 2.67
N LYS A 493 -37.26 -45.93 2.28
CA LYS A 493 -36.26 -45.75 1.21
C LYS A 493 -34.90 -45.39 1.80
N ARG A 494 -34.14 -46.42 2.19
CA ARG A 494 -32.77 -46.26 2.73
C ARG A 494 -31.77 -46.04 1.61
N THR A 495 -31.35 -44.80 1.45
CA THR A 495 -30.26 -44.40 0.55
C THR A 495 -28.90 -44.76 1.19
N LEU A 496 -27.83 -44.83 0.39
CA LEU A 496 -26.47 -45.13 0.87
C LEU A 496 -25.98 -44.07 1.88
N SER A 497 -26.40 -42.81 1.70
CA SER A 497 -26.20 -41.71 2.64
C SER A 497 -26.87 -41.97 4.00
N ASP A 498 -28.09 -42.54 4.04
CA ASP A 498 -28.84 -42.73 5.29
C ASP A 498 -28.18 -43.78 6.21
N LYS A 499 -27.46 -44.74 5.64
CA LYS A 499 -26.66 -45.72 6.41
C LYS A 499 -25.42 -45.09 7.04
N LEU A 500 -24.77 -44.18 6.31
CA LEU A 500 -23.57 -43.45 6.75
C LEU A 500 -23.93 -42.44 7.85
N LEU A 501 -24.94 -41.61 7.60
CA LEU A 501 -25.54 -40.69 8.57
C LEU A 501 -25.98 -41.41 9.85
N GLY A 502 -26.73 -42.52 9.72
CA GLY A 502 -27.16 -43.31 10.87
C GLY A 502 -26.03 -44.02 11.62
N GLY A 503 -24.86 -44.19 10.99
CA GLY A 503 -23.65 -44.68 11.65
C GLY A 503 -23.00 -43.59 12.50
N VAL A 504 -22.83 -42.40 11.92
CA VAL A 504 -22.25 -41.22 12.58
C VAL A 504 -23.12 -40.74 13.74
N ASP A 505 -24.43 -40.65 13.55
CA ASP A 505 -25.36 -40.26 14.61
C ASP A 505 -25.28 -41.23 15.81
N ARG A 506 -25.17 -42.54 15.55
CA ARG A 506 -25.01 -43.55 16.61
C ARG A 506 -23.66 -43.45 17.33
N THR A 507 -22.56 -43.23 16.60
CA THR A 507 -21.25 -43.06 17.24
C THR A 507 -21.17 -41.77 18.04
N LEU A 508 -21.74 -40.68 17.54
CA LEU A 508 -21.81 -39.41 18.24
C LEU A 508 -22.67 -39.53 19.51
N LYS A 509 -23.87 -40.11 19.43
CA LYS A 509 -24.70 -40.36 20.62
C LYS A 509 -24.01 -41.24 21.65
N ALA A 510 -23.35 -42.31 21.21
CA ALA A 510 -22.56 -43.15 22.10
C ALA A 510 -21.41 -42.38 22.76
N PHE A 511 -20.74 -41.47 22.05
CA PHE A 511 -19.73 -40.60 22.63
C PHE A 511 -20.33 -39.61 23.65
N ILE A 512 -21.46 -38.99 23.32
CA ILE A 512 -22.16 -38.06 24.20
C ILE A 512 -22.57 -38.76 25.50
N GLU A 513 -23.21 -39.92 25.40
CA GLU A 513 -23.74 -40.66 26.55
C GLU A 513 -22.65 -41.35 27.38
N ARG A 514 -21.59 -41.89 26.75
CA ARG A 514 -20.56 -42.68 27.45
C ARG A 514 -19.34 -41.89 27.88
N VAL A 515 -19.03 -40.79 27.21
CA VAL A 515 -17.81 -40.00 27.47
C VAL A 515 -18.17 -38.61 27.97
N TYR A 516 -18.89 -37.82 27.15
CA TYR A 516 -19.14 -36.41 27.47
C TYR A 516 -20.02 -36.23 28.72
N GLN A 517 -21.20 -36.87 28.79
CA GLN A 517 -22.12 -36.73 29.92
C GLN A 517 -21.52 -37.19 31.25
N PRO A 518 -20.85 -38.36 31.36
CA PRO A 518 -20.19 -38.76 32.61
C PRO A 518 -19.08 -37.81 33.04
N VAL A 519 -18.26 -37.31 32.11
CA VAL A 519 -17.20 -36.33 32.40
C VAL A 519 -17.79 -35.00 32.85
N LEU A 520 -18.85 -34.51 32.17
CA LEU A 520 -19.56 -33.30 32.58
C LEU A 520 -20.18 -33.45 33.97
N ASN A 521 -20.83 -34.58 34.25
CA ASN A 521 -21.40 -34.87 35.56
C ASN A 521 -20.31 -34.92 36.65
N LEU A 522 -19.14 -35.50 36.35
CA LEU A 522 -18.01 -35.50 37.26
C LEU A 522 -17.48 -34.08 37.50
N ALA A 523 -17.32 -33.28 36.45
CA ALA A 523 -16.86 -31.90 36.52
C ALA A 523 -17.84 -31.01 37.31
N MET A 524 -19.15 -31.23 37.17
CA MET A 524 -20.20 -30.54 37.92
C MET A 524 -20.24 -30.99 39.40
N ARG A 525 -20.05 -32.29 39.67
CA ARG A 525 -19.94 -32.82 41.05
C ARG A 525 -18.73 -32.25 41.76
N TRP A 526 -17.59 -32.14 41.07
CA TRP A 526 -16.34 -31.59 41.60
C TRP A 526 -16.12 -30.14 41.18
N ARG A 527 -17.18 -29.31 41.19
CA ARG A 527 -17.15 -27.91 40.71
C ARG A 527 -15.97 -27.08 41.22
N TYR A 528 -15.60 -27.21 42.49
CA TYR A 528 -14.46 -26.46 43.05
C TYR A 528 -13.12 -26.94 42.47
N VAL A 529 -12.95 -28.25 42.28
CA VAL A 529 -11.75 -28.81 41.64
C VAL A 529 -11.68 -28.35 40.18
N THR A 530 -12.80 -28.35 39.47
CA THR A 530 -12.88 -27.88 38.08
C THR A 530 -12.51 -26.39 37.97
N THR A 531 -13.04 -25.54 38.87
CA THR A 531 -12.66 -24.12 38.91
C THR A 531 -11.20 -23.91 39.30
N CYS A 532 -10.69 -24.66 40.29
CA CYS A 532 -9.28 -24.59 40.67
C CYS A 532 -8.36 -25.05 39.53
N LEU A 533 -8.73 -26.10 38.78
CA LEU A 533 -7.98 -26.56 37.62
C LEU A 533 -7.97 -25.50 36.51
N PHE A 534 -9.11 -24.88 36.24
CA PHE A 534 -9.20 -23.77 35.29
C PHE A 534 -8.31 -22.59 35.71
N LEU A 535 -8.38 -22.16 36.97
CA LEU A 535 -7.53 -21.09 37.50
C LEU A 535 -6.05 -21.46 37.50
N ALA A 536 -5.71 -22.70 37.86
CA ALA A 536 -4.33 -23.19 37.82
C ALA A 536 -3.79 -23.20 36.38
N LEU A 537 -4.60 -23.64 35.41
CA LEU A 537 -4.23 -23.58 33.99
C LEU A 537 -4.05 -22.13 33.53
N LEU A 538 -4.96 -21.24 33.89
CA LEU A 538 -4.89 -19.82 33.57
C LEU A 538 -3.61 -19.17 34.13
N VAL A 539 -3.29 -19.42 35.40
CA VAL A 539 -2.07 -18.93 36.06
C VAL A 539 -0.83 -19.57 35.45
N THR A 540 -0.87 -20.84 35.07
CA THR A 540 0.26 -21.51 34.41
C THR A 540 0.53 -20.92 33.04
N VAL A 541 -0.50 -20.71 32.22
CA VAL A 541 -0.37 -20.08 30.89
C VAL A 541 0.10 -18.63 31.05
N GLY A 542 -0.51 -17.85 31.94
CA GLY A 542 -0.08 -16.49 32.25
C GLY A 542 1.36 -16.42 32.76
N GLY A 543 1.77 -17.39 33.59
CA GLY A 543 3.13 -17.55 34.09
C GLY A 543 4.12 -17.91 32.99
N LEU A 544 3.78 -18.81 32.07
CA LEU A 544 4.63 -19.16 30.92
C LEU A 544 4.88 -17.97 29.99
N VAL A 545 3.88 -17.12 29.78
CA VAL A 545 4.02 -15.87 29.03
C VAL A 545 4.87 -14.86 29.83
N GLY A 546 4.54 -14.65 31.11
CA GLY A 546 5.23 -13.67 31.96
C GLY A 546 6.69 -14.02 32.29
N THR A 547 7.04 -15.31 32.32
CA THR A 547 8.42 -15.79 32.53
C THR A 547 9.24 -15.86 31.22
N GLY A 548 8.64 -15.48 30.09
CA GLY A 548 9.32 -15.44 28.79
C GLY A 548 9.58 -16.82 28.16
N TRP A 549 8.98 -17.89 28.68
CA TRP A 549 9.04 -19.22 28.04
C TRP A 549 8.32 -19.23 26.70
N ILE A 550 7.20 -18.50 26.62
CA ILE A 550 6.55 -18.18 25.35
C ILE A 550 7.09 -16.84 24.91
N LYS A 551 8.00 -16.85 23.93
CA LYS A 551 8.55 -15.62 23.35
C LYS A 551 7.46 -14.93 22.53
N PHE A 552 7.27 -13.63 22.80
CA PHE A 552 6.41 -12.80 21.99
C PHE A 552 7.21 -12.27 20.80
N ASN A 553 6.90 -12.76 19.59
CA ASN A 553 7.39 -12.18 18.34
C ASN A 553 6.24 -11.37 17.73
N PHE A 554 6.42 -10.06 17.64
CA PHE A 554 5.38 -9.16 17.12
C PHE A 554 5.07 -9.42 15.65
N PHE A 555 6.08 -9.80 14.86
CA PHE A 555 5.93 -10.29 13.50
C PHE A 555 6.63 -11.65 13.33
N PRO A 556 6.03 -12.62 12.61
CA PRO A 556 6.71 -13.86 12.25
C PRO A 556 7.80 -13.56 11.21
N ASP A 557 8.88 -14.34 11.22
CA ASP A 557 9.90 -14.28 10.17
C ASP A 557 9.27 -14.76 8.85
N VAL A 558 8.95 -13.84 7.96
CA VAL A 558 8.42 -14.15 6.62
C VAL A 558 9.58 -14.28 5.66
N GLU A 559 9.55 -15.34 4.86
CA GLU A 559 10.53 -15.59 3.82
C GLU A 559 10.66 -14.35 2.91
N ALA A 560 11.88 -13.85 2.75
CA ALA A 560 12.11 -12.51 2.21
C ALA A 560 12.33 -12.53 0.70
N ASP A 561 11.48 -11.85 -0.06
CA ASP A 561 11.60 -11.79 -1.53
C ASP A 561 12.61 -10.71 -1.97
N VAL A 562 12.99 -9.82 -1.05
CA VAL A 562 13.95 -8.74 -1.29
C VAL A 562 14.97 -8.69 -0.15
N VAL A 563 16.24 -8.49 -0.49
CA VAL A 563 17.32 -8.23 0.47
C VAL A 563 17.99 -6.91 0.11
N ILE A 564 18.22 -6.08 1.12
CA ILE A 564 18.70 -4.71 0.98
C ILE A 564 20.00 -4.57 1.76
N ALA A 565 21.02 -4.00 1.13
CA ALA A 565 22.26 -3.57 1.76
C ALA A 565 22.29 -2.04 1.81
N ARG A 566 22.09 -1.45 3.00
CA ARG A 566 22.18 0.00 3.23
C ARG A 566 23.56 0.37 3.73
N LEU A 567 24.19 1.33 3.06
CA LEU A 567 25.51 1.87 3.38
C LEU A 567 25.36 3.33 3.83
N ARG A 568 25.97 3.65 4.97
CA ARG A 568 26.17 5.03 5.44
C ARG A 568 27.64 5.25 5.75
N LEU A 569 28.29 6.13 5.00
CA LEU A 569 29.62 6.64 5.30
C LEU A 569 29.53 7.88 6.21
N ALA A 570 30.68 8.36 6.69
CA ALA A 570 30.74 9.63 7.40
C ALA A 570 30.36 10.82 6.49
N ASP A 571 29.76 11.85 7.08
CA ASP A 571 29.42 13.08 6.36
C ASP A 571 30.69 13.76 5.81
N GLY A 572 30.62 14.30 4.59
CA GLY A 572 31.74 14.95 3.90
C GLY A 572 32.71 14.03 3.18
N VAL A 573 32.44 12.71 3.11
CA VAL A 573 33.18 11.79 2.25
C VAL A 573 32.86 12.07 0.78
N ALA A 574 33.90 12.07 -0.07
CA ALA A 574 33.73 12.26 -1.52
C ALA A 574 32.85 11.16 -2.12
N PHE A 575 31.89 11.54 -2.98
CA PHE A 575 30.94 10.64 -3.62
C PHE A 575 31.58 9.45 -4.33
N GLU A 576 32.74 9.64 -4.96
CA GLU A 576 33.52 8.59 -5.60
C GLU A 576 33.80 7.40 -4.65
N THR A 577 34.04 7.69 -3.37
CA THR A 577 34.27 6.66 -2.34
C THR A 577 33.00 5.88 -2.05
N THR A 578 31.86 6.57 -1.93
CA THR A 578 30.54 5.95 -1.76
C THR A 578 30.16 5.09 -2.95
N ARG A 579 30.36 5.61 -4.17
CA ARG A 579 30.12 4.89 -5.43
C ARG A 579 30.94 3.62 -5.53
N ASP A 580 32.24 3.69 -5.22
CA ASP A 580 33.12 2.53 -5.28
C ASP A 580 32.76 1.48 -4.22
N ALA A 581 32.31 1.92 -3.04
CA ALA A 581 31.77 1.04 -2.01
C ALA A 581 30.46 0.35 -2.45
N VAL A 582 29.52 1.09 -3.07
CA VAL A 582 28.29 0.53 -3.65
C VAL A 582 28.61 -0.49 -4.76
N ARG A 583 29.55 -0.19 -5.65
CA ARG A 583 30.03 -1.13 -6.68
C ARG A 583 30.65 -2.39 -6.09
N LYS A 584 31.35 -2.29 -4.96
CA LYS A 584 31.88 -3.46 -4.24
C LYS A 584 30.76 -4.34 -3.68
N ILE A 585 29.70 -3.73 -3.13
CA ILE A 585 28.51 -4.44 -2.61
C ILE A 585 27.76 -5.14 -3.77
N GLU A 586 27.56 -4.44 -4.89
CA GLU A 586 26.97 -5.00 -6.12
C GLU A 586 27.82 -6.15 -6.70
N ALA A 587 29.15 -6.00 -6.74
CA ALA A 587 30.03 -7.08 -7.17
C ALA A 587 29.96 -8.30 -6.23
N ALA A 588 29.68 -8.10 -4.94
CA ALA A 588 29.46 -9.19 -4.00
C ALA A 588 28.12 -9.93 -4.24
N SER A 589 27.05 -9.23 -4.65
CA SER A 589 25.79 -9.89 -5.01
C SER A 589 25.92 -10.72 -6.29
N ASN A 590 26.68 -10.22 -7.27
CA ASN A 590 26.98 -10.99 -8.49
C ASN A 590 27.77 -12.27 -8.19
N ARG A 591 28.77 -12.19 -7.29
CA ARG A 591 29.53 -13.37 -6.83
C ARG A 591 28.63 -14.36 -6.08
N LEU A 592 27.76 -13.88 -5.20
CA LEU A 592 26.77 -14.70 -4.51
C LEU A 592 25.88 -15.46 -5.50
N ASN A 593 25.38 -14.76 -6.51
CA ASN A 593 24.53 -15.36 -7.53
C ASN A 593 25.27 -16.42 -8.34
N GLN A 594 26.54 -16.17 -8.68
CA GLN A 594 27.38 -17.13 -9.38
C GLN A 594 27.68 -18.37 -8.52
N GLU A 595 28.03 -18.21 -7.24
CA GLU A 595 28.22 -19.34 -6.31
C GLU A 595 26.95 -20.19 -6.18
N TYR A 596 25.78 -19.56 -6.17
CA TYR A 596 24.50 -20.26 -6.11
C TYR A 596 24.18 -20.99 -7.43
N LEU A 597 24.41 -20.34 -8.58
CA LEU A 597 24.22 -20.92 -9.91
C LEU A 597 25.08 -22.16 -10.11
N GLU A 598 26.33 -22.14 -9.66
CA GLU A 598 27.26 -23.28 -9.74
C GLU A 598 26.80 -24.47 -8.87
N LYS A 599 26.17 -24.21 -7.72
CA LYS A 599 25.69 -25.26 -6.80
C LYS A 599 24.32 -25.82 -7.17
N HIS A 600 23.40 -24.97 -7.64
CA HIS A 600 21.98 -25.30 -7.77
C HIS A 600 21.47 -25.24 -9.21
N GLY A 601 22.25 -24.75 -10.16
CA GLY A 601 21.91 -24.72 -11.59
C GLY A 601 20.91 -23.63 -12.01
N ALA A 602 20.49 -22.77 -11.09
CA ALA A 602 19.59 -21.64 -11.35
C ALA A 602 20.05 -20.36 -10.64
N SER A 603 19.71 -19.19 -11.16
CA SER A 603 19.98 -17.89 -10.54
C SER A 603 19.10 -17.70 -9.31
N VAL A 604 19.66 -17.23 -8.19
CA VAL A 604 18.86 -16.87 -7.00
C VAL A 604 18.41 -15.42 -7.04
N ILE A 605 19.19 -14.56 -7.70
CA ILE A 605 18.87 -13.15 -7.88
C ILE A 605 18.13 -12.99 -9.21
N ARG A 606 16.97 -12.35 -9.16
CA ARG A 606 16.17 -11.98 -10.32
C ARG A 606 16.62 -10.63 -10.89
N ASN A 607 16.74 -9.62 -10.04
CA ASN A 607 17.18 -8.28 -10.41
C ASN A 607 18.02 -7.65 -9.30
N THR A 608 18.93 -6.74 -9.65
CA THR A 608 19.71 -5.92 -8.70
C THR A 608 19.56 -4.45 -9.06
N LEU A 609 19.23 -3.62 -8.07
CA LEU A 609 19.25 -2.16 -8.16
C LEU A 609 20.34 -1.65 -7.21
N ALA A 610 21.34 -0.95 -7.74
CA ALA A 610 22.40 -0.31 -6.97
C ALA A 610 22.28 1.21 -7.13
N SER A 611 22.27 1.94 -6.02
CA SER A 611 22.18 3.40 -5.99
C SER A 611 23.22 3.98 -5.04
N ALA A 612 23.95 4.99 -5.51
CA ALA A 612 24.83 5.84 -4.70
C ALA A 612 24.24 7.26 -4.69
N GLY A 613 24.29 7.93 -3.53
CA GLY A 613 23.70 9.26 -3.34
C GLY A 613 22.23 9.24 -2.88
N VAL A 614 21.58 8.07 -2.90
CA VAL A 614 20.18 7.90 -2.51
C VAL A 614 19.93 6.49 -1.99
N GLN A 615 18.98 6.35 -1.07
CA GLN A 615 18.43 5.06 -0.61
C GLN A 615 16.97 4.94 -1.10
N PRO A 616 16.75 4.48 -2.35
CA PRO A 616 15.47 4.61 -3.04
C PRO A 616 14.39 3.63 -2.55
N PHE A 617 14.79 2.54 -1.89
CA PHE A 617 13.88 1.54 -1.36
C PHE A 617 13.32 1.97 0.00
N LEU A 618 12.07 2.44 -0.02
CA LEU A 618 11.38 2.98 1.15
C LEU A 618 10.31 2.01 1.66
N ASN A 619 10.19 1.89 2.98
CA ASN A 619 9.25 1.00 3.63
C ASN A 619 8.33 1.73 4.63
N GLY A 620 7.07 1.28 4.69
CA GLY A 620 6.10 1.77 5.66
C GLY A 620 5.97 3.30 5.63
N PHE A 621 6.07 3.92 6.81
CA PHE A 621 5.97 5.37 6.96
C PHE A 621 7.20 6.13 6.42
N GLU A 622 8.35 5.49 6.20
CA GLU A 622 9.54 6.15 5.59
C GLU A 622 9.24 6.63 4.16
N ALA A 623 8.35 5.93 3.45
CA ALA A 623 7.91 6.33 2.11
C ALA A 623 7.23 7.71 2.08
N LEU A 624 6.69 8.17 3.23
CA LEU A 624 6.05 9.49 3.34
C LEU A 624 7.09 10.62 3.35
N ALA A 625 8.28 10.41 3.92
CA ALA A 625 9.32 11.44 4.00
C ALA A 625 10.13 11.60 2.69
N GLY A 626 9.97 10.67 1.76
CA GLY A 626 10.80 10.59 0.55
C GLY A 626 12.12 9.84 0.80
N ALA A 627 12.81 9.48 -0.28
CA ALA A 627 14.07 8.74 -0.19
C ALA A 627 15.16 9.62 0.41
N PRO A 628 15.90 9.16 1.45
CA PRO A 628 17.07 9.86 1.93
C PRO A 628 18.07 10.07 0.80
N LYS A 629 18.58 11.30 0.66
CA LYS A 629 19.59 11.68 -0.32
C LYS A 629 20.82 12.23 0.39
N GLY A 630 21.99 11.97 -0.16
CA GLY A 630 23.26 12.49 0.34
C GLY A 630 24.44 11.66 -0.17
N ASP A 631 25.56 12.34 -0.40
CA ASP A 631 26.74 11.80 -1.08
C ASP A 631 27.40 10.66 -0.31
N HIS A 632 27.14 10.58 1.00
CA HIS A 632 27.61 9.55 1.93
C HIS A 632 26.69 8.32 2.02
N LEU A 633 25.55 8.31 1.31
CA LEU A 633 24.54 7.26 1.34
C LEU A 633 24.64 6.36 0.12
N GLY A 634 24.45 5.06 0.34
CA GLY A 634 24.31 4.09 -0.73
C GLY A 634 23.33 2.98 -0.36
N GLU A 635 22.75 2.35 -1.38
CA GLU A 635 21.87 1.20 -1.23
C GLU A 635 22.06 0.24 -2.41
N VAL A 636 22.18 -1.05 -2.10
CA VAL A 636 22.04 -2.11 -3.11
C VAL A 636 20.88 -2.98 -2.68
N THR A 637 19.92 -3.18 -3.57
CA THR A 637 18.76 -4.03 -3.35
C THR A 637 18.77 -5.17 -4.35
N ILE A 638 18.57 -6.39 -3.87
CA ILE A 638 18.45 -7.60 -4.70
C ILE A 638 17.03 -8.16 -4.59
N GLU A 639 16.35 -8.30 -5.73
CA GLU A 639 15.10 -9.05 -5.86
C GLU A 639 15.46 -10.52 -6.03
N LEU A 640 14.94 -11.38 -5.16
CA LEU A 640 15.17 -12.81 -5.19
C LEU A 640 14.07 -13.53 -6.00
N ILE A 641 14.36 -14.75 -6.44
CA ILE A 641 13.31 -15.66 -6.92
C ILE A 641 12.37 -16.07 -5.77
N ASP A 642 11.18 -16.58 -6.10
CA ASP A 642 10.17 -16.97 -5.12
C ASP A 642 10.74 -17.94 -4.06
N GLY A 643 10.32 -17.74 -2.81
CA GLY A 643 10.61 -18.61 -1.68
C GLY A 643 10.39 -20.10 -1.92
N ALA A 644 9.40 -20.46 -2.74
CA ALA A 644 9.11 -21.85 -3.07
C ALA A 644 10.16 -22.52 -3.98
N ASP A 645 10.88 -21.72 -4.79
CA ASP A 645 11.80 -22.21 -5.81
C ASP A 645 13.28 -22.15 -5.37
N ARG A 646 13.56 -21.61 -4.17
CA ARG A 646 14.91 -21.47 -3.61
C ARG A 646 15.22 -22.48 -2.50
N GLN A 647 16.49 -22.88 -2.41
CA GLN A 647 16.99 -23.80 -1.38
C GLN A 647 17.60 -23.09 -0.18
N MET A 648 17.89 -21.80 -0.30
CA MET A 648 18.40 -20.93 0.78
C MET A 648 17.35 -19.90 1.14
N SER A 649 17.19 -19.63 2.43
CA SER A 649 16.33 -18.57 2.93
C SER A 649 16.93 -17.18 2.63
N GLY A 650 16.08 -16.15 2.58
CA GLY A 650 16.51 -14.76 2.44
C GLY A 650 17.53 -14.33 3.49
N ILE A 651 17.41 -14.84 4.73
CA ILE A 651 18.34 -14.53 5.84
C ILE A 651 19.72 -15.16 5.60
N GLU A 652 19.75 -16.40 5.10
CA GLU A 652 21.01 -17.07 4.73
C GLU A 652 21.67 -16.37 3.54
N ILE A 653 20.89 -15.94 2.55
CA ILE A 653 21.37 -15.16 1.40
C ILE A 653 21.94 -13.82 1.87
N ALA A 654 21.26 -13.10 2.75
CA ALA A 654 21.75 -11.83 3.32
C ALA A 654 23.04 -12.02 4.12
N SER A 655 23.12 -13.09 4.93
CA SER A 655 24.32 -13.42 5.70
C SER A 655 25.49 -13.77 4.79
N ARG A 656 25.26 -14.58 3.76
CA ARG A 656 26.28 -14.94 2.77
C ARG A 656 26.72 -13.72 1.94
N TRP A 657 25.80 -12.83 1.59
CA TRP A 657 26.12 -11.59 0.89
C TRP A 657 26.99 -10.65 1.75
N ARG A 658 26.68 -10.54 3.04
CA ARG A 658 27.50 -9.80 4.01
C ARG A 658 28.93 -10.37 4.11
N GLU A 659 29.06 -11.69 4.20
CA GLU A 659 30.38 -12.36 4.21
C GLU A 659 31.20 -12.06 2.94
N LEU A 660 30.57 -12.15 1.77
CA LEU A 660 31.24 -11.93 0.48
C LEU A 660 31.63 -10.46 0.25
N THR A 661 30.86 -9.52 0.82
CA THR A 661 31.14 -8.08 0.77
C THR A 661 32.36 -7.73 1.62
N GLY A 662 32.42 -8.31 2.84
CA GLY A 662 33.44 -7.96 3.83
C GLY A 662 33.30 -6.52 4.36
N PRO A 663 34.22 -6.07 5.21
CA PRO A 663 34.17 -4.71 5.74
C PRO A 663 34.39 -3.66 4.64
N ILE A 664 33.72 -2.52 4.78
CA ILE A 664 33.91 -1.32 3.96
C ILE A 664 34.61 -0.27 4.83
N PRO A 665 35.85 0.14 4.49
CA PRO A 665 36.55 1.16 5.25
C PRO A 665 35.75 2.47 5.31
N GLY A 666 35.62 3.06 6.51
CA GLY A 666 34.91 4.32 6.70
C GLY A 666 33.38 4.22 6.74
N ALA A 667 32.81 3.01 6.63
CA ALA A 667 31.38 2.81 6.85
C ALA A 667 31.03 2.97 8.33
N LEU A 668 30.15 3.92 8.63
CA LEU A 668 29.50 4.06 9.93
C LEU A 668 28.43 2.97 10.10
N GLU A 669 27.70 2.68 9.01
CA GLU A 669 26.66 1.67 8.97
C GLU A 669 26.75 0.87 7.66
N LEU A 670 26.71 -0.45 7.78
CA LEU A 670 26.50 -1.36 6.66
C LEU A 670 25.52 -2.45 7.10
N ALA A 671 24.23 -2.20 6.88
CA ALA A 671 23.16 -3.08 7.29
C ALA A 671 22.69 -3.93 6.11
N PHE A 672 22.60 -5.25 6.32
CA PHE A 672 21.94 -6.16 5.39
C PHE A 672 20.61 -6.58 6.00
N GLN A 673 19.52 -6.11 5.41
CA GLN A 673 18.16 -6.28 5.89
C GLN A 673 17.38 -7.15 4.91
N THR A 674 16.61 -8.09 5.45
CA THR A 674 15.70 -8.91 4.65
C THR A 674 14.29 -8.40 4.79
N GLN A 675 13.53 -8.38 3.70
CA GLN A 675 12.13 -8.00 3.76
C GLN A 675 11.23 -9.09 3.17
N GLY A 676 10.38 -9.65 4.02
CA GLY A 676 9.24 -10.46 3.61
C GLY A 676 7.97 -9.63 3.47
N ALA A 677 6.90 -10.24 2.95
CA ALA A 677 5.59 -9.61 2.79
C ALA A 677 4.88 -9.20 4.11
N GLY A 678 5.53 -9.38 5.27
CA GLY A 678 5.08 -8.89 6.57
C GLY A 678 5.76 -7.56 6.88
N GLY A 679 4.97 -6.49 7.08
CA GLY A 679 5.50 -5.18 7.44
C GLY A 679 6.14 -5.18 8.82
N GLY A 680 7.35 -4.64 8.93
CA GLY A 680 8.03 -4.30 10.18
C GLY A 680 9.23 -5.19 10.50
N ASN A 681 10.43 -4.63 10.38
CA ASN A 681 11.65 -5.26 10.89
C ASN A 681 11.70 -5.19 12.42
N ALA A 682 12.40 -6.16 13.00
CA ALA A 682 12.91 -6.08 14.36
C ALA A 682 13.83 -4.85 14.50
N ILE A 683 13.76 -4.20 15.66
CA ILE A 683 14.69 -3.15 16.06
C ILE A 683 16.10 -3.76 16.02
N ASP A 684 16.95 -3.27 15.12
CA ASP A 684 18.40 -3.46 15.23
C ASP A 684 18.84 -2.68 16.47
N LEU A 685 19.23 -3.40 17.52
CA LEU A 685 19.96 -2.79 18.63
C LEU A 685 21.42 -2.67 18.21
N GLU A 686 21.91 -1.43 18.36
CA GLU A 686 23.27 -0.91 18.12
C GLU A 686 24.44 -1.90 18.29
#